data_AF-A0A7X8QVW0-F1
#
_entry.id   AF-A0A7X8QVW0-F1
#
_cell.length_a   1.000
_cell.length_b   1.000
_cell.length_c   1.000
_cell.angle_alpha   90.00
_cell.angle_beta   90.00
_cell.angle_gamma   90.00
#
_symmetry.space_group_name_H-M   'P 1'
#
loop_
_entity.id
_entity.type
_entity.pdbx_description
1 polymer ?
#
loop_
_entity_poly.entity_id
_entity_poly.type
_entity_poly.pdbx_seq_one_letter_code
_entity_poly.pdbx_strand_id
1 'polypeptide(L)'
;MYYKPRAKSVISFLLSVLLFMTLLPVTVWAATLNVTDEAGLRTAILNANDGDIISIDADITLTETPYTLMINEDITLTSANGSTLDLGGNNGSKIQISSIAEAKFSGDLKVAGSDIYVVHVFGAFTLEGNASIEQTKGDGSVYAIYNGSGGTVNITGGNIKSTKYAVHNNSGGTANITGGNIEGTYTGIANFGVLTISEVNIQGSYAVSVGNGATADISGGTFTGITPGEYALSTGGTANITGGTFNGTVSTASGGTINVDTTGENVSISGGVSFLTNTGQIWQFLSAIPDPVDMATGSPETITLQGVGTGVSFAIDSDETPVGLGASISGNTVMLEPTSSGTYSLVLTAQVAGDYPQVCTLAIPVTVTGPPVCAIGAVQYDTLDAALSAVMDSETIKLLESITHNSPVAIEGKNITFDLEDGSLTIDTSSGTALTVKDGTVTLTGSGYLDVKGEIKGIMADNASITVRYAEATNGVGAFAQNGGQITVQGDAKGSDTGAYATGAGSMVTVNDDAMSTALGGRAVEAAAGGEIQVMNNALATGPNSYGAKATGATISILGDANGVEGGIWALNTGEITIGGNVVADGGGSYGAKAETGGQITIEGSITAENYIKTGVAIKTIDDKTLPTTQPGYHTYTDGTSTVWVKDTGASTEGVCQIGEKGYASLDAALLDVPAGGTMPTVITLLESFSNDGLVIDNKKVSINPNNNVLTLGKDSEITFGLEVKNGGSFIISGTGQV
;
A
#
# COMPACT_ATOMS: atom_id res chain seq x y z
N MET A 1 -7.31 -53.17 46.29
CA MET A 1 -7.24 -51.83 45.71
C MET A 1 -7.19 -50.82 46.84
N TYR A 2 -6.07 -50.11 47.02
CA TYR A 2 -6.03 -48.77 47.61
C TYR A 2 -4.69 -48.13 47.24
N TYR A 3 -4.78 -47.03 46.50
CA TYR A 3 -3.65 -46.21 46.02
C TYR A 3 -3.48 -45.04 47.00
N LYS A 4 -2.25 -44.72 47.42
CA LYS A 4 -1.92 -43.42 48.03
C LYS A 4 -0.56 -42.91 47.54
N PRO A 5 -0.40 -41.60 47.28
CA PRO A 5 0.47 -41.10 46.22
C PRO A 5 1.81 -40.52 46.71
N ARG A 6 2.68 -40.30 45.71
CA ARG A 6 4.11 -39.98 45.76
C ARG A 6 4.42 -38.53 46.16
N ALA A 7 5.42 -38.38 47.03
CA ALA A 7 6.11 -37.16 47.40
C ALA A 7 6.99 -36.56 46.27
N LYS A 8 6.41 -36.25 45.10
CA LYS A 8 7.13 -35.60 43.98
C LYS A 8 6.65 -34.19 43.63
N SER A 9 5.61 -33.66 44.29
CA SER A 9 5.01 -32.37 43.90
C SER A 9 5.58 -31.12 44.58
N VAL A 10 6.25 -31.25 45.74
CA VAL A 10 6.64 -30.05 46.53
C VAL A 10 7.97 -29.46 46.06
N ILE A 11 8.93 -30.29 45.62
CA ILE A 11 10.25 -29.82 45.15
C ILE A 11 10.14 -29.19 43.75
N SER A 12 9.27 -29.71 42.87
CA SER A 12 9.04 -29.12 41.54
C SER A 12 8.30 -27.79 41.60
N PHE A 13 7.48 -27.56 42.63
CA PHE A 13 6.77 -26.29 42.83
C PHE A 13 7.69 -25.22 43.44
N LEU A 14 8.60 -25.59 44.35
CA LEU A 14 9.62 -24.68 44.87
C LEU A 14 10.67 -24.28 43.84
N LEU A 15 11.06 -25.18 42.92
CA LEU A 15 12.02 -24.87 41.86
C LEU A 15 11.39 -24.01 40.74
N SER A 16 10.10 -24.16 40.47
CA SER A 16 9.38 -23.33 39.50
C SER A 16 9.05 -21.94 40.06
N VAL A 17 8.75 -21.80 41.35
CA VAL A 17 8.58 -20.48 41.99
C VAL A 17 9.91 -19.72 42.09
N LEU A 18 11.04 -20.40 42.30
CA LEU A 18 12.38 -19.77 42.28
C LEU A 18 12.78 -19.31 40.87
N LEU A 19 12.44 -20.10 39.82
CA LEU A 19 12.67 -19.72 38.42
C LEU A 19 11.70 -18.62 37.92
N PHE A 20 10.48 -18.54 38.49
CA PHE A 20 9.53 -17.47 38.19
C PHE A 20 9.86 -16.15 38.92
N MET A 21 10.54 -16.20 40.08
CA MET A 21 11.02 -14.99 40.77
C MET A 21 12.27 -14.37 40.11
N THR A 22 13.08 -15.15 39.38
CA THR A 22 14.23 -14.63 38.60
C THR A 22 13.84 -14.09 37.22
N LEU A 23 12.57 -14.22 36.82
CA LEU A 23 12.02 -13.77 35.54
C LEU A 23 11.02 -12.61 35.69
N LEU A 24 10.81 -12.10 36.91
CA LEU A 24 10.16 -10.81 37.09
C LEU A 24 11.18 -9.73 36.74
N PRO A 25 10.87 -8.74 35.88
CA PRO A 25 11.74 -7.60 35.69
C PRO A 25 11.90 -6.90 37.04
N VAL A 26 13.08 -7.06 37.66
CA VAL A 26 13.46 -6.21 38.79
C VAL A 26 13.62 -4.83 38.18
N THR A 27 12.62 -3.98 38.40
CA THR A 27 12.74 -2.54 38.13
C THR A 27 13.67 -2.00 39.21
N VAL A 28 14.97 -2.05 38.94
CA VAL A 28 15.94 -1.28 39.72
C VAL A 28 15.63 0.18 39.42
N TRP A 29 15.25 0.94 40.44
CA TRP A 29 15.02 2.36 40.28
C TRP A 29 16.38 3.05 40.18
N ALA A 30 16.62 3.76 39.09
CA ALA A 30 17.76 4.65 38.94
C ALA A 30 17.85 5.59 40.15
N ALA A 31 18.95 5.51 40.90
CA ALA A 31 19.23 6.39 42.02
C ALA A 31 19.85 7.70 41.52
N THR A 32 19.66 8.79 42.27
CA THR A 32 20.42 10.04 42.08
C THR A 32 21.37 10.22 43.26
N LEU A 33 22.66 10.28 42.97
CA LEU A 33 23.74 10.41 43.94
C LEU A 33 24.46 11.74 43.74
N ASN A 34 24.54 12.55 44.80
CA ASN A 34 25.25 13.82 44.76
C ASN A 34 26.66 13.65 45.31
N VAL A 35 27.66 14.16 44.59
CA VAL A 35 29.07 14.05 44.96
C VAL A 35 29.75 15.42 44.93
N THR A 36 30.61 15.67 45.92
CA THR A 36 31.31 16.96 46.09
C THR A 36 32.82 16.83 46.18
N ASP A 37 33.36 15.60 46.13
CA ASP A 37 34.79 15.32 46.21
C ASP A 37 35.16 14.05 45.40
N GLU A 38 36.46 13.85 45.18
CA GLU A 38 37.00 12.73 44.38
C GLU A 38 36.64 11.36 44.98
N ALA A 39 36.74 11.20 46.30
CA ALA A 39 36.46 9.93 46.98
C ALA A 39 34.98 9.54 46.84
N GLY A 40 34.08 10.50 46.98
CA GLY A 40 32.64 10.35 46.78
C GLY A 40 32.31 9.97 45.34
N LEU A 41 32.90 10.66 44.35
CA LEU A 41 32.71 10.34 42.92
C LEU A 41 33.16 8.91 42.59
N ARG A 42 34.35 8.51 43.04
CA ARG A 42 34.87 7.15 42.82
C ARG A 42 34.00 6.08 43.47
N THR A 43 33.52 6.35 44.68
CA THR A 43 32.62 5.44 45.40
C THR A 43 31.25 5.33 44.72
N ALA A 44 30.71 6.44 44.23
CA ALA A 44 29.44 6.47 43.51
C ALA A 44 29.53 5.65 42.21
N ILE A 45 30.58 5.84 41.41
CA ILE A 45 30.77 5.10 40.16
C ILE A 45 31.00 3.61 40.42
N LEU A 46 31.78 3.25 41.44
CA LEU A 46 32.07 1.85 41.76
C LEU A 46 30.82 1.06 42.21
N ASN A 47 29.85 1.74 42.84
CA ASN A 47 28.63 1.11 43.37
C ASN A 47 27.38 1.44 42.55
N ALA A 48 27.54 2.09 41.40
CA ALA A 48 26.42 2.42 40.53
C ALA A 48 25.77 1.15 39.97
N ASN A 49 24.49 1.26 39.64
CA ASN A 49 23.74 0.28 38.86
C ASN A 49 23.27 0.94 37.56
N ASP A 50 22.87 0.11 36.59
CA ASP A 50 22.30 0.59 35.33
C ASP A 50 21.15 1.59 35.55
N GLY A 51 21.25 2.74 34.90
CA GLY A 51 20.34 3.87 34.96
C GLY A 51 20.69 4.94 35.99
N ASP A 52 21.65 4.71 36.90
CA ASP A 52 21.95 5.66 37.98
C ASP A 52 22.45 7.02 37.46
N ILE A 53 22.09 8.10 38.19
CA ILE A 53 22.51 9.48 37.93
C ILE A 53 23.46 9.93 39.03
N ILE A 54 24.64 10.41 38.65
CA ILE A 54 25.64 10.98 39.55
C ILE A 54 25.74 12.48 39.28
N SER A 55 25.24 13.29 40.20
CA SER A 55 25.30 14.76 40.16
C SER A 55 26.58 15.26 40.81
N ILE A 56 27.41 15.96 40.04
CA ILE A 56 28.62 16.62 40.51
C ILE A 56 28.24 18.03 40.97
N ASP A 57 28.20 18.21 42.29
CA ASP A 57 27.68 19.40 42.95
C ASP A 57 28.78 20.39 43.40
N ALA A 58 30.05 20.03 43.21
CA ALA A 58 31.21 20.90 43.41
C ALA A 58 32.30 20.57 42.40
N ASP A 59 33.25 21.48 42.19
CA ASP A 59 34.44 21.21 41.37
C ASP A 59 35.26 20.06 41.99
N ILE A 60 35.59 19.05 41.18
CA ILE A 60 36.34 17.86 41.59
C ILE A 60 37.58 17.74 40.68
N THR A 61 38.75 17.59 41.29
CA THR A 61 40.00 17.27 40.57
C THR A 61 40.45 15.86 40.92
N LEU A 62 40.74 15.02 39.92
CA LEU A 62 41.29 13.69 40.13
C LEU A 62 42.79 13.77 40.44
N THR A 63 43.17 13.32 41.62
CA THR A 63 44.54 13.36 42.14
C THR A 63 45.04 11.99 42.60
N GLU A 64 44.14 11.03 42.82
CA GLU A 64 44.48 9.73 43.35
C GLU A 64 44.65 8.65 42.27
N THR A 65 45.44 7.63 42.59
CA THR A 65 45.62 6.45 41.72
C THR A 65 44.55 5.39 41.98
N PRO A 66 43.97 4.75 40.94
CA PRO A 66 44.26 4.92 39.52
C PRO A 66 43.71 6.23 38.94
N TYR A 67 44.50 6.88 38.07
CA TYR A 67 44.11 8.15 37.42
C TYR A 67 43.01 7.99 36.36
N THR A 68 42.67 6.74 35.99
CA THR A 68 41.53 6.45 35.12
C THR A 68 40.25 6.30 35.95
N LEU A 69 39.19 6.98 35.54
CA LEU A 69 37.84 6.77 36.03
C LEU A 69 37.12 5.77 35.11
N MET A 70 36.93 4.55 35.58
CA MET A 70 36.36 3.45 34.77
C MET A 70 34.85 3.36 34.99
N ILE A 71 34.08 3.44 33.91
CA ILE A 71 32.62 3.27 33.88
C ILE A 71 32.30 1.89 33.29
N ASN A 72 31.66 1.04 34.10
CA ASN A 72 31.32 -0.35 33.74
C ASN A 72 29.81 -0.62 33.71
N GLU A 73 28.99 0.36 34.09
CA GLU A 73 27.53 0.27 34.18
C GLU A 73 26.92 1.44 33.39
N ASP A 74 25.65 1.33 33.03
CA ASP A 74 24.93 2.38 32.31
C ASP A 74 24.63 3.55 33.26
N ILE A 75 25.31 4.69 33.14
CA ILE A 75 25.16 5.81 34.10
C ILE A 75 25.09 7.18 33.43
N THR A 76 24.48 8.13 34.12
CA THR A 76 24.53 9.55 33.77
C THR A 76 25.41 10.34 34.73
N LEU A 77 26.42 11.05 34.21
CA LEU A 77 27.10 12.13 34.94
C LEU A 77 26.46 13.46 34.58
N THR A 78 26.15 14.27 35.59
CA THR A 78 25.50 15.56 35.38
C THR A 78 25.99 16.61 36.36
N SER A 79 25.65 17.88 36.11
CA SER A 79 25.83 18.97 37.07
C SER A 79 24.80 20.04 36.79
N ALA A 80 24.03 20.43 37.81
CA ALA A 80 23.04 21.50 37.71
C ALA A 80 23.62 22.89 37.97
N ASN A 81 24.82 22.99 38.55
CA ASN A 81 25.49 24.25 38.89
C ASN A 81 26.71 24.55 38.01
N GLY A 82 26.96 23.73 36.99
CA GLY A 82 28.07 23.90 36.06
C GLY A 82 29.45 23.59 36.65
N SER A 83 29.50 22.67 37.62
CA SER A 83 30.73 22.20 38.27
C SER A 83 31.64 21.48 37.28
N THR A 84 32.93 21.54 37.57
CA THR A 84 34.01 21.00 36.75
C THR A 84 34.55 19.69 37.34
N LEU A 85 34.60 18.64 36.53
CA LEU A 85 35.39 17.45 36.75
C LEU A 85 36.71 17.57 35.99
N ASP A 86 37.78 17.94 36.69
CA ASP A 86 39.13 17.99 36.14
C ASP A 86 39.83 16.64 36.35
N LEU A 87 40.15 15.94 35.27
CA LEU A 87 40.83 14.65 35.31
C LEU A 87 42.31 14.76 35.67
N GLY A 88 42.87 15.97 35.74
CA GLY A 88 44.28 16.23 36.00
C GLY A 88 45.16 15.98 34.77
N GLY A 89 46.47 15.84 35.00
CA GLY A 89 47.50 15.74 33.94
C GLY A 89 48.48 14.58 34.09
N ASN A 90 48.18 13.63 34.99
CA ASN A 90 49.02 12.44 35.14
C ASN A 90 48.86 11.51 33.93
N ASN A 91 49.90 10.76 33.59
CA ASN A 91 49.83 9.76 32.52
C ASN A 91 48.75 8.69 32.83
N GLY A 92 47.78 8.55 31.93
CA GLY A 92 46.61 7.67 32.08
C GLY A 92 45.36 8.36 32.62
N SER A 93 45.38 9.68 32.85
CA SER A 93 44.22 10.44 33.35
C SER A 93 43.15 10.54 32.26
N LYS A 94 42.02 9.87 32.46
CA LYS A 94 40.91 9.81 31.50
C LYS A 94 39.65 9.23 32.15
N ILE A 95 38.50 9.46 31.54
CA ILE A 95 37.30 8.65 31.74
C ILE A 95 37.31 7.54 30.69
N GLN A 96 37.18 6.29 31.13
CA GLN A 96 37.13 5.14 30.23
C GLN A 96 35.81 4.41 30.39
N ILE A 97 35.07 4.29 29.29
CA ILE A 97 33.79 3.60 29.23
C ILE A 97 34.05 2.21 28.66
N SER A 98 33.72 1.18 29.44
CA SER A 98 33.92 -0.22 29.04
C SER A 98 33.01 -0.61 27.87
N SER A 99 33.30 -1.72 27.21
CA SER A 99 32.53 -2.22 26.05
C SER A 99 31.11 -2.70 26.37
N ILE A 100 30.73 -2.72 27.65
CA ILE A 100 29.42 -3.19 28.12
C ILE A 100 28.56 -2.08 28.72
N ALA A 101 29.05 -0.84 28.70
CA ALA A 101 28.43 0.28 29.41
C ALA A 101 28.07 1.43 28.47
N GLU A 102 27.03 2.16 28.83
CA GLU A 102 26.67 3.47 28.29
C GLU A 102 26.92 4.57 29.34
N ALA A 103 27.75 5.56 29.00
CA ALA A 103 27.89 6.75 29.84
C ALA A 103 27.27 7.98 29.17
N LYS A 104 26.50 8.74 29.94
CA LYS A 104 25.83 9.95 29.47
C LYS A 104 26.29 11.18 30.23
N PHE A 105 26.76 12.21 29.53
CA PHE A 105 27.10 13.52 30.12
C PHE A 105 26.03 14.54 29.76
N SER A 106 25.45 15.17 30.78
CA SER A 106 24.29 16.05 30.65
C SER A 106 24.34 17.25 31.61
N GLY A 107 23.28 18.07 31.59
CA GLY A 107 23.20 19.29 32.39
C GLY A 107 24.23 20.33 31.94
N ASP A 108 24.83 21.03 32.89
CA ASP A 108 25.89 22.02 32.67
C ASP A 108 27.28 21.46 33.03
N LEU A 109 27.42 20.14 33.16
CA LEU A 109 28.66 19.47 33.56
C LEU A 109 29.85 19.88 32.66
N LYS A 110 30.96 20.25 33.28
CA LYS A 110 32.22 20.51 32.57
C LYS A 110 33.24 19.43 32.89
N VAL A 111 33.82 18.81 31.88
CA VAL A 111 34.87 17.80 32.05
C VAL A 111 36.14 18.29 31.38
N ALA A 112 37.19 18.49 32.15
CA ALA A 112 38.49 18.94 31.65
C ALA A 112 39.54 17.84 31.80
N GLY A 113 40.45 17.72 30.84
CA GLY A 113 41.57 16.77 30.96
C GLY A 113 42.80 17.21 30.20
N SER A 114 43.98 16.96 30.78
CA SER A 114 45.27 17.37 30.21
C SER A 114 46.19 16.20 29.84
N ASP A 115 45.65 14.98 29.74
CA ASP A 115 46.35 13.84 29.14
C ASP A 115 45.87 13.57 27.69
N ILE A 116 46.19 12.39 27.14
CA ILE A 116 45.94 12.03 25.74
C ILE A 116 44.44 11.98 25.42
N TYR A 117 43.62 11.47 26.34
CA TYR A 117 42.18 11.29 26.15
C TYR A 117 41.45 11.90 27.34
N VAL A 118 40.43 12.73 27.12
CA VAL A 118 39.50 13.10 28.21
C VAL A 118 38.48 11.97 28.39
N VAL A 119 37.86 11.54 27.29
CA VAL A 119 36.93 10.39 27.27
C VAL A 119 37.41 9.36 26.26
N HIS A 120 37.51 8.09 26.69
CA HIS A 120 37.82 6.95 25.83
C HIS A 120 36.66 5.94 25.88
N VAL A 121 36.06 5.68 24.71
CA VAL A 121 34.83 4.92 24.57
C VAL A 121 35.10 3.55 23.96
N PHE A 122 34.73 2.47 24.65
CA PHE A 122 34.65 1.13 24.07
C PHE A 122 33.21 0.61 23.98
N GLY A 123 32.30 1.15 24.79
CA GLY A 123 30.84 0.88 24.77
C GLY A 123 30.10 2.03 24.10
N ALA A 124 29.16 2.65 24.80
CA ALA A 124 28.41 3.80 24.30
C ALA A 124 28.68 5.07 25.12
N PHE A 125 28.72 6.22 24.45
CA PHE A 125 28.86 7.52 25.08
C PHE A 125 27.87 8.52 24.49
N THR A 126 27.15 9.25 25.33
CA THR A 126 26.23 10.30 24.91
C THR A 126 26.60 11.64 25.55
N LEU A 127 26.79 12.69 24.74
CA LEU A 127 26.89 14.08 25.20
C LEU A 127 25.64 14.85 24.79
N GLU A 128 24.97 15.48 25.75
CA GLU A 128 23.74 16.24 25.51
C GLU A 128 23.63 17.51 26.36
N GLY A 129 22.62 18.33 26.05
CA GLY A 129 22.33 19.55 26.81
C GLY A 129 23.45 20.57 26.65
N ASN A 130 23.90 21.15 27.78
CA ASN A 130 24.95 22.17 27.81
C ASN A 130 26.31 21.62 28.28
N ALA A 131 26.41 20.31 28.51
CA ALA A 131 27.62 19.69 29.03
C ALA A 131 28.81 19.96 28.09
N SER A 132 30.01 20.06 28.66
CA SER A 132 31.21 20.39 27.89
C SER A 132 32.38 19.50 28.22
N ILE A 133 33.17 19.16 27.21
CA ILE A 133 34.42 18.41 27.33
C ILE A 133 35.56 19.26 26.77
N GLU A 134 36.57 19.54 27.58
CA GLU A 134 37.74 20.32 27.19
C GLU A 134 39.03 19.53 27.40
N GLN A 135 39.74 19.30 26.30
CA GLN A 135 41.09 18.75 26.31
C GLN A 135 42.09 19.92 26.28
N THR A 136 43.00 19.97 27.26
CA THR A 136 43.87 21.14 27.52
C THR A 136 45.37 20.86 27.40
N LYS A 137 45.79 19.61 27.17
CA LYS A 137 47.22 19.29 26.96
C LYS A 137 47.74 20.07 25.75
N GLY A 138 48.99 20.53 25.82
CA GLY A 138 49.69 21.09 24.66
C GLY A 138 49.94 20.08 23.53
N ASP A 139 50.94 20.37 22.70
CA ASP A 139 51.27 19.62 21.49
C ASP A 139 51.38 18.09 21.66
N GLY A 140 50.81 17.35 20.71
CA GLY A 140 50.75 15.87 20.73
C GLY A 140 49.51 15.34 20.01
N SER A 141 49.37 14.02 19.86
CA SER A 141 48.11 13.42 19.38
C SER A 141 47.15 13.27 20.56
N VAL A 142 46.26 14.25 20.72
CA VAL A 142 45.36 14.39 21.87
C VAL A 142 43.90 14.52 21.45
N TYR A 143 43.00 14.04 22.30
CA TYR A 143 41.60 13.80 21.97
C TYR A 143 40.69 14.23 23.13
N ALA A 144 39.69 15.07 22.86
CA ALA A 144 38.63 15.28 23.84
C ALA A 144 37.79 13.99 23.96
N ILE A 145 37.36 13.44 22.84
CA ILE A 145 36.70 12.14 22.76
C ILE A 145 37.47 11.24 21.80
N TYR A 146 37.83 10.05 22.27
CA TYR A 146 38.38 8.98 21.44
C TYR A 146 37.43 7.78 21.47
N ASN A 147 36.78 7.51 20.33
CA ASN A 147 35.95 6.35 20.15
C ASN A 147 36.80 5.18 19.66
N GLY A 148 36.91 4.15 20.50
CA GLY A 148 37.61 2.91 20.19
C GLY A 148 36.86 2.05 19.18
N SER A 149 37.50 0.94 18.78
CA SER A 149 36.86 -0.02 17.87
C SER A 149 35.66 -0.68 18.57
N GLY A 150 34.50 -0.68 17.92
CA GLY A 150 33.23 -1.17 18.47
C GLY A 150 32.50 -0.18 19.36
N GLY A 151 33.08 0.99 19.65
CA GLY A 151 32.42 2.01 20.46
C GLY A 151 31.42 2.85 19.67
N THR A 152 30.45 3.43 20.37
CA THR A 152 29.43 4.33 19.82
C THR A 152 29.47 5.68 20.54
N VAL A 153 29.57 6.77 19.80
CA VAL A 153 29.51 8.14 20.33
C VAL A 153 28.29 8.86 19.76
N ASN A 154 27.40 9.33 20.63
CA ASN A 154 26.25 10.14 20.30
C ASN A 154 26.47 11.56 20.82
N ILE A 155 26.36 12.57 19.97
CA ILE A 155 26.44 13.98 20.36
C ILE A 155 25.16 14.65 19.91
N THR A 156 24.29 14.98 20.85
CA THR A 156 22.99 15.64 20.61
C THR A 156 23.00 17.11 21.06
N GLY A 157 24.06 17.54 21.73
CA GLY A 157 24.26 18.88 22.26
C GLY A 157 25.64 19.05 22.89
N GLY A 158 25.85 20.16 23.59
CA GLY A 158 27.07 20.42 24.35
C GLY A 158 28.22 21.05 23.55
N ASN A 159 29.34 21.27 24.24
CA ASN A 159 30.53 21.91 23.69
C ASN A 159 31.76 21.00 23.84
N ILE A 160 32.43 20.68 22.74
CA ILE A 160 33.64 19.85 22.75
C ILE A 160 34.80 20.69 22.23
N LYS A 161 35.87 20.79 23.01
CA LYS A 161 37.06 21.54 22.63
C LYS A 161 38.32 20.73 22.84
N SER A 162 39.25 20.79 21.90
CA SER A 162 40.54 20.13 21.99
C SER A 162 41.64 20.94 21.33
N THR A 163 42.84 20.85 21.88
CA THR A 163 44.03 21.46 21.30
C THR A 163 44.51 20.76 20.03
N LYS A 164 43.92 19.61 19.64
CA LYS A 164 44.18 18.99 18.33
C LYS A 164 42.96 18.29 17.71
N TYR A 165 42.53 17.15 18.25
CA TYR A 165 41.38 16.38 17.77
C TYR A 165 40.23 16.51 18.76
N ALA A 166 39.08 17.06 18.37
CA ALA A 166 37.94 17.13 19.29
C ALA A 166 37.27 15.75 19.40
N VAL A 167 36.87 15.16 18.28
CA VAL A 167 36.36 13.78 18.24
C VAL A 167 37.22 12.95 17.29
N HIS A 168 37.67 11.78 17.77
CA HIS A 168 38.33 10.79 16.93
C HIS A 168 37.53 9.50 16.94
N ASN A 169 36.91 9.17 15.81
CA ASN A 169 36.21 7.91 15.60
C ASN A 169 37.13 6.90 14.95
N ASN A 170 37.58 5.89 15.69
CA ASN A 170 38.51 4.89 15.17
C ASN A 170 37.81 3.88 14.23
N SER A 171 38.60 3.06 13.53
CA SER A 171 38.08 2.00 12.67
C SER A 171 37.20 1.00 13.45
N GLY A 172 36.00 0.77 12.92
CA GLY A 172 34.96 -0.04 13.56
C GLY A 172 34.17 0.70 14.65
N GLY A 173 34.40 1.99 14.88
CA GLY A 173 33.57 2.83 15.74
C GLY A 173 32.46 3.56 14.97
N THR A 174 31.40 3.94 15.68
CA THR A 174 30.26 4.71 15.14
C THR A 174 30.12 6.04 15.87
N ALA A 175 29.93 7.13 15.13
CA ALA A 175 29.67 8.46 15.68
C ALA A 175 28.41 9.07 15.06
N ASN A 176 27.42 9.41 15.89
CA ASN A 176 26.16 10.02 15.49
C ASN A 176 26.06 11.45 16.07
N ILE A 177 26.03 12.46 15.21
CA ILE A 177 26.11 13.86 15.60
C ILE A 177 24.87 14.61 15.13
N THR A 178 24.04 15.05 16.07
CA THR A 178 22.74 15.69 15.83
C THR A 178 22.60 17.01 16.58
N GLY A 179 23.65 17.46 17.28
CA GLY A 179 23.71 18.81 17.84
C GLY A 179 25.11 19.17 18.35
N GLY A 180 25.24 20.36 18.93
CA GLY A 180 26.43 20.80 19.66
C GLY A 180 27.42 21.66 18.87
N ASN A 181 28.52 22.02 19.54
CA ASN A 181 29.64 22.78 18.99
C ASN A 181 30.95 22.02 19.22
N ILE A 182 31.71 21.75 18.15
CA ILE A 182 32.90 20.89 18.17
C ILE A 182 34.09 21.66 17.58
N GLU A 183 35.08 21.93 18.43
CA GLU A 183 36.25 22.74 18.09
C GLU A 183 37.54 21.96 18.34
N GLY A 184 38.20 21.52 17.26
CA GLY A 184 39.56 20.99 17.32
C GLY A 184 40.50 21.89 16.55
N THR A 185 41.59 22.37 17.15
CA THR A 185 42.48 23.31 16.44
C THR A 185 43.04 22.73 15.12
N TYR A 186 43.28 21.41 15.08
CA TYR A 186 43.72 20.71 13.89
C TYR A 186 42.57 19.98 13.21
N THR A 187 41.82 19.14 13.93
CA THR A 187 40.67 18.44 13.37
C THR A 187 39.49 18.47 14.32
N GLY A 188 38.33 18.95 13.85
CA GLY A 188 37.08 18.85 14.59
C GLY A 188 36.71 17.39 14.79
N ILE A 189 36.39 16.68 13.71
CA ILE A 189 36.10 15.24 13.72
C ILE A 189 37.05 14.50 12.78
N ALA A 190 37.82 13.57 13.33
CA ALA A 190 38.61 12.61 12.56
C ALA A 190 37.88 11.25 12.56
N ASN A 191 37.37 10.83 11.41
CA ASN A 191 36.58 9.62 11.26
C ASN A 191 37.31 8.53 10.46
N PHE A 192 37.49 7.36 11.06
CA PHE A 192 38.04 6.15 10.44
C PHE A 192 37.03 4.98 10.48
N GLY A 193 35.81 5.23 10.99
CA GLY A 193 34.69 4.28 11.05
C GLY A 193 33.46 4.81 10.32
N VAL A 194 32.30 4.77 10.98
CA VAL A 194 31.03 5.29 10.46
C VAL A 194 30.68 6.60 11.17
N LEU A 195 30.34 7.63 10.41
CA LEU A 195 29.95 8.96 10.91
C LEU A 195 28.62 9.37 10.29
N THR A 196 27.67 9.82 11.10
CA THR A 196 26.41 10.42 10.65
C THR A 196 26.25 11.80 11.29
N ILE A 197 25.92 12.81 10.48
CA ILE A 197 25.76 14.20 10.92
C ILE A 197 24.47 14.80 10.35
N SER A 198 23.63 15.40 11.20
CA SER A 198 22.42 16.13 10.77
C SER A 198 22.38 17.60 11.18
N GLU A 199 22.92 17.96 12.33
CA GLU A 199 22.92 19.35 12.81
C GLU A 199 24.07 19.54 13.82
N VAL A 200 25.02 20.43 13.56
CA VAL A 200 26.18 20.69 14.43
C VAL A 200 26.96 21.89 13.91
N ASN A 201 27.74 22.56 14.77
CA ASN A 201 28.82 23.45 14.35
C ASN A 201 30.17 22.78 14.56
N ILE A 202 30.98 22.61 13.51
CA ILE A 202 32.30 21.99 13.60
C ILE A 202 33.37 22.94 13.05
N GLN A 203 34.46 23.08 13.79
CA GLN A 203 35.62 23.87 13.40
C GLN A 203 36.93 23.10 13.57
N GLY A 204 37.82 23.28 12.60
CA GLY A 204 39.23 22.88 12.71
C GLY A 204 40.02 23.16 11.44
N SER A 205 41.34 22.95 11.46
CA SER A 205 42.12 22.99 10.20
C SER A 205 41.54 22.04 9.14
N TYR A 206 41.00 20.93 9.64
CA TYR A 206 40.03 20.06 9.00
C TYR A 206 38.79 20.03 9.89
N ALA A 207 37.67 20.63 9.50
CA ALA A 207 36.45 20.50 10.29
C ALA A 207 36.04 19.01 10.37
N VAL A 208 35.98 18.33 9.22
CA VAL A 208 35.84 16.86 9.16
C VAL A 208 36.94 16.25 8.29
N SER A 209 37.57 15.20 8.80
CA SER A 209 38.50 14.34 8.05
C SER A 209 37.98 12.90 8.06
N VAL A 210 37.79 12.32 6.89
CA VAL A 210 37.32 10.94 6.71
C VAL A 210 38.49 10.11 6.15
N GLY A 211 38.91 9.10 6.90
CA GLY A 211 40.01 8.21 6.55
C GLY A 211 39.62 7.18 5.48
N ASN A 212 40.63 6.47 4.97
CA ASN A 212 40.43 5.46 3.93
C ASN A 212 39.51 4.33 4.42
N GLY A 213 38.50 3.98 3.61
CA GLY A 213 37.51 2.96 3.93
C GLY A 213 36.46 3.36 4.97
N ALA A 214 36.51 4.59 5.48
CA ALA A 214 35.50 5.14 6.38
C ALA A 214 34.35 5.80 5.60
N THR A 215 33.21 5.95 6.27
CA THR A 215 31.99 6.54 5.70
C THR A 215 31.52 7.73 6.54
N ALA A 216 31.07 8.78 5.88
CA ALA A 216 30.43 9.94 6.50
C ALA A 216 29.15 10.30 5.74
N ASP A 217 28.01 10.21 6.42
CA ASP A 217 26.71 10.65 5.92
C ASP A 217 26.36 12.00 6.55
N ILE A 218 26.27 13.04 5.74
CA ILE A 218 26.11 14.43 6.18
C ILE A 218 24.84 15.00 5.56
N SER A 219 23.80 15.16 6.38
CA SER A 219 22.55 15.78 5.96
C SER A 219 22.41 17.23 6.40
N GLY A 220 23.26 17.74 7.31
CA GLY A 220 23.20 19.14 7.73
C GLY A 220 24.33 19.58 8.68
N GLY A 221 24.22 20.81 9.18
CA GLY A 221 25.24 21.45 10.03
C GLY A 221 26.13 22.46 9.31
N THR A 222 27.06 23.06 10.06
CA THR A 222 28.03 24.04 9.58
C THR A 222 29.47 23.55 9.83
N PHE A 223 30.26 23.48 8.77
CA PHE A 223 31.63 22.96 8.77
C PHE A 223 32.60 24.08 8.39
N THR A 224 33.46 24.50 9.31
CA THR A 224 34.36 25.64 9.08
C THR A 224 35.83 25.20 9.14
N GLY A 225 36.46 25.17 7.97
CA GLY A 225 37.90 25.01 7.84
C GLY A 225 38.63 26.28 8.28
N ILE A 226 39.61 26.17 9.17
CA ILE A 226 40.44 27.30 9.64
C ILE A 226 41.91 27.14 9.26
N THR A 227 42.67 28.23 9.26
CA THR A 227 44.11 28.23 9.00
C THR A 227 44.86 27.32 10.00
N PRO A 228 45.88 26.55 9.56
CA PRO A 228 46.51 26.54 8.23
C PRO A 228 45.88 25.61 7.18
N GLY A 229 44.92 24.77 7.53
CA GLY A 229 44.36 23.77 6.60
C GLY A 229 43.24 24.29 5.72
N GLU A 230 42.29 25.03 6.31
CA GLU A 230 41.11 25.59 5.65
C GLU A 230 40.23 24.54 4.95
N TYR A 231 40.22 23.28 5.43
CA TYR A 231 39.35 22.21 4.94
C TYR A 231 38.06 22.13 5.75
N ALA A 232 36.92 22.35 5.11
CA ALA A 232 35.62 22.01 5.69
C ALA A 232 35.42 20.49 5.72
N LEU A 233 35.85 19.79 4.67
CA LEU A 233 35.81 18.33 4.58
C LEU A 233 37.00 17.82 3.75
N SER A 234 37.69 16.80 4.25
CA SER A 234 38.68 16.05 3.47
C SER A 234 38.44 14.55 3.63
N THR A 235 38.27 13.81 2.53
CA THR A 235 37.94 12.39 2.57
C THR A 235 38.87 11.52 1.73
N GLY A 236 39.51 10.53 2.35
CA GLY A 236 40.09 9.36 1.66
C GLY A 236 39.15 8.14 1.63
N GLY A 237 37.99 8.24 2.31
CA GLY A 237 36.90 7.26 2.28
C GLY A 237 35.72 7.79 1.47
N THR A 238 34.50 7.52 1.90
CA THR A 238 33.27 8.00 1.24
C THR A 238 32.59 9.06 2.10
N ALA A 239 32.29 10.21 1.50
CA ALA A 239 31.44 11.23 2.10
C ALA A 239 30.18 11.43 1.25
N ASN A 240 29.01 11.17 1.84
CA ASN A 240 27.70 11.41 1.25
C ASN A 240 27.16 12.72 1.83
N ILE A 241 26.88 13.70 0.99
CA ILE A 241 26.47 15.05 1.38
C ILE A 241 25.09 15.29 0.78
N THR A 242 24.06 15.32 1.62
CA THR A 242 22.67 15.64 1.25
C THR A 242 22.20 16.99 1.78
N GLY A 243 23.01 17.65 2.62
CA GLY A 243 22.76 18.99 3.14
C GLY A 243 23.94 19.57 3.94
N GLY A 244 23.83 20.84 4.35
CA GLY A 244 24.79 21.53 5.22
C GLY A 244 25.58 22.66 4.56
N THR A 245 26.28 23.44 5.38
CA THR A 245 27.09 24.60 4.96
C THR A 245 28.58 24.33 5.20
N PHE A 246 29.37 24.34 4.12
CA PHE A 246 30.81 24.06 4.13
C PHE A 246 31.60 25.34 3.82
N ASN A 247 32.15 25.95 4.88
CA ASN A 247 33.00 27.13 4.84
C ASN A 247 34.46 26.70 4.77
N GLY A 248 34.97 26.47 3.56
CA GLY A 248 36.34 26.03 3.30
C GLY A 248 36.44 25.05 2.12
N THR A 249 37.59 24.41 1.99
CA THR A 249 37.84 23.40 0.95
C THR A 249 37.09 22.11 1.28
N VAL A 250 36.34 21.60 0.30
CA VAL A 250 35.78 20.25 0.30
C VAL A 250 36.57 19.42 -0.71
N SER A 251 37.25 18.37 -0.26
CA SER A 251 38.13 17.61 -1.14
C SER A 251 38.23 16.11 -0.88
N THR A 252 38.47 15.35 -1.96
CA THR A 252 38.97 13.98 -1.85
C THR A 252 40.48 13.99 -1.60
N ALA A 253 40.95 12.99 -0.87
CA ALA A 253 42.32 12.53 -0.81
C ALA A 253 42.45 11.23 -1.63
N SER A 254 43.65 10.65 -1.72
CA SER A 254 43.93 9.44 -2.51
C SER A 254 42.92 8.31 -2.22
N GLY A 255 42.13 7.91 -3.23
CA GLY A 255 41.10 6.87 -3.11
C GLY A 255 39.73 7.33 -2.59
N GLY A 256 39.55 8.62 -2.30
CA GLY A 256 38.32 9.17 -1.74
C GLY A 256 37.19 9.34 -2.73
N THR A 257 35.96 9.29 -2.21
CA THR A 257 34.71 9.54 -2.94
C THR A 257 33.90 10.62 -2.23
N ILE A 258 33.42 11.61 -2.98
CA ILE A 258 32.45 12.59 -2.51
C ILE A 258 31.20 12.46 -3.38
N ASN A 259 30.07 12.23 -2.73
CA ASN A 259 28.75 12.23 -3.34
C ASN A 259 28.01 13.47 -2.84
N VAL A 260 27.66 14.38 -3.74
CA VAL A 260 26.87 15.57 -3.44
C VAL A 260 25.49 15.39 -4.05
N ASP A 261 24.47 15.36 -3.21
CA ASP A 261 23.08 15.29 -3.62
C ASP A 261 22.35 16.55 -3.17
N THR A 262 21.92 17.36 -4.14
CA THR A 262 21.17 18.59 -3.89
C THR A 262 19.68 18.45 -4.16
N THR A 263 19.17 17.22 -4.35
CA THR A 263 17.75 16.96 -4.62
C THR A 263 16.88 17.03 -3.37
N GLY A 264 17.47 16.86 -2.19
CA GLY A 264 16.80 16.91 -0.88
C GLY A 264 16.96 18.26 -0.19
N GLU A 265 18.02 18.40 0.62
CA GLU A 265 18.25 19.60 1.42
C GLU A 265 19.25 20.56 0.76
N ASN A 266 19.35 21.77 1.33
CA ASN A 266 20.29 22.78 0.84
C ASN A 266 21.73 22.39 1.17
N VAL A 267 22.53 22.16 0.13
CA VAL A 267 23.98 22.01 0.21
C VAL A 267 24.66 23.33 -0.21
N SER A 268 25.49 23.89 0.65
CA SER A 268 26.28 25.09 0.33
C SER A 268 27.78 24.80 0.49
N ILE A 269 28.53 24.91 -0.60
CA ILE A 269 30.00 24.70 -0.60
C ILE A 269 30.68 25.92 -1.19
N SER A 270 31.37 26.71 -0.37
CA SER A 270 31.91 28.02 -0.78
C SER A 270 33.06 27.95 -1.79
N GLY A 271 33.75 26.81 -1.92
CA GLY A 271 34.94 26.63 -2.76
C GLY A 271 34.81 25.57 -3.86
N GLY A 272 33.61 25.02 -4.07
CA GLY A 272 33.39 23.86 -4.94
C GLY A 272 33.98 22.56 -4.38
N VAL A 273 34.06 21.53 -5.23
CA VAL A 273 34.59 20.21 -4.86
C VAL A 273 35.94 20.00 -5.54
N SER A 274 36.93 19.59 -4.75
CA SER A 274 38.32 19.44 -5.17
C SER A 274 38.84 18.02 -4.93
N PHE A 275 40.03 17.74 -5.42
CA PHE A 275 40.80 16.53 -5.15
C PHE A 275 42.27 16.85 -4.92
N LEU A 276 42.91 16.07 -4.05
CA LEU A 276 44.34 16.17 -3.80
C LEU A 276 45.11 15.23 -4.72
N THR A 277 46.18 15.72 -5.34
CA THR A 277 47.11 14.89 -6.10
C THR A 277 48.11 14.20 -5.16
N ASN A 278 48.81 13.18 -5.69
CA ASN A 278 49.90 12.51 -4.97
C ASN A 278 51.09 13.45 -4.65
N THR A 279 51.15 14.63 -5.27
CA THR A 279 52.14 15.68 -4.99
C THR A 279 51.66 16.69 -3.95
N GLY A 280 50.46 16.50 -3.38
CA GLY A 280 49.85 17.39 -2.39
C GLY A 280 49.25 18.67 -2.98
N GLN A 281 49.07 18.74 -4.30
CA GLN A 281 48.43 19.88 -4.97
C GLN A 281 46.93 19.69 -5.00
N ILE A 282 46.18 20.78 -4.85
CA ILE A 282 44.71 20.79 -4.91
C ILE A 282 44.27 21.15 -6.32
N TRP A 283 43.39 20.34 -6.89
CA TRP A 283 42.77 20.53 -8.20
C TRP A 283 41.25 20.43 -8.06
N GLN A 284 40.49 21.03 -8.98
CA GLN A 284 39.03 21.09 -8.88
C GLN A 284 38.35 20.02 -9.74
N PHE A 285 37.35 19.34 -9.15
CA PHE A 285 36.32 18.68 -9.94
C PHE A 285 35.41 19.74 -10.57
N LEU A 286 34.96 20.69 -9.76
CA LEU A 286 34.17 21.86 -10.15
C LEU A 286 34.33 22.97 -9.10
N SER A 287 34.28 24.23 -9.52
CA SER A 287 34.45 25.39 -8.64
C SER A 287 33.18 25.81 -7.90
N ALA A 288 32.02 25.33 -8.34
CA ALA A 288 30.72 25.63 -7.74
C ALA A 288 29.75 24.49 -8.01
N ILE A 289 28.87 24.20 -7.04
CA ILE A 289 27.74 23.29 -7.25
C ILE A 289 26.73 23.98 -8.19
N PRO A 290 26.26 23.33 -9.26
CA PRO A 290 25.23 23.88 -10.13
C PRO A 290 23.93 24.15 -9.37
N ASP A 291 23.26 25.25 -9.71
CA ASP A 291 21.93 25.54 -9.20
C ASP A 291 20.90 24.52 -9.72
N PRO A 292 19.78 24.32 -9.01
CA PRO A 292 18.61 23.62 -9.54
C PRO A 292 18.19 24.15 -10.91
N VAL A 293 17.69 23.26 -11.77
CA VAL A 293 17.24 23.62 -13.11
C VAL A 293 15.73 23.56 -13.19
N ASP A 294 15.10 24.67 -13.55
CA ASP A 294 13.68 24.74 -13.86
C ASP A 294 13.49 25.02 -15.35
N MET A 295 12.89 24.07 -16.07
CA MET A 295 12.78 24.11 -17.53
C MET A 295 11.41 23.65 -18.03
N ALA A 296 11.08 23.92 -19.29
CA ALA A 296 9.83 23.47 -19.90
C ALA A 296 10.03 22.23 -20.78
N THR A 297 9.01 21.36 -20.84
CA THR A 297 9.01 20.19 -21.71
C THR A 297 9.24 20.61 -23.17
N GLY A 298 10.11 19.89 -23.90
CA GLY A 298 10.42 20.21 -25.30
C GLY A 298 11.24 21.49 -25.52
N SER A 299 11.72 22.14 -24.45
CA SER A 299 12.62 23.30 -24.53
C SER A 299 14.02 22.90 -24.05
N PRO A 300 14.98 22.63 -24.95
CA PRO A 300 16.32 22.21 -24.55
C PRO A 300 17.03 23.26 -23.69
N GLU A 301 17.74 22.80 -22.66
CA GLU A 301 18.54 23.64 -21.79
C GLU A 301 19.94 23.06 -21.61
N THR A 302 20.91 23.93 -21.33
CA THR A 302 22.30 23.54 -21.13
C THR A 302 22.81 23.97 -19.76
N ILE A 303 23.37 23.03 -19.01
CA ILE A 303 24.11 23.31 -17.77
C ILE A 303 25.60 23.30 -18.10
N THR A 304 26.32 24.36 -17.73
CA THR A 304 27.79 24.38 -17.86
C THR A 304 28.44 24.22 -16.49
N LEU A 305 29.16 23.11 -16.30
CA LEU A 305 29.93 22.85 -15.09
C LEU A 305 31.10 23.82 -15.00
N GLN A 306 31.13 24.62 -13.94
CA GLN A 306 32.12 25.70 -13.75
C GLN A 306 33.40 25.17 -13.11
N GLY A 307 34.55 25.69 -13.56
CA GLY A 307 35.85 25.42 -12.91
C GLY A 307 36.31 23.96 -12.95
N VAL A 308 35.83 23.17 -13.91
CA VAL A 308 36.29 21.79 -14.10
C VAL A 308 37.78 21.78 -14.43
N GLY A 309 38.57 21.08 -13.61
CA GLY A 309 40.02 21.01 -13.74
C GLY A 309 40.48 20.26 -15.00
N THR A 310 41.68 20.56 -15.48
CA THR A 310 42.26 19.87 -16.65
C THR A 310 42.40 18.38 -16.37
N GLY A 311 41.88 17.55 -17.27
CA GLY A 311 41.93 16.08 -17.16
C GLY A 311 40.79 15.48 -16.33
N VAL A 312 39.86 16.30 -15.82
CA VAL A 312 38.59 15.85 -15.25
C VAL A 312 37.54 15.78 -16.37
N SER A 313 36.72 14.74 -16.37
CA SER A 313 35.58 14.61 -17.27
C SER A 313 34.42 13.99 -16.52
N PHE A 314 33.24 14.61 -16.64
CA PHE A 314 32.00 14.08 -16.12
C PHE A 314 31.32 13.19 -17.16
N ALA A 315 30.56 12.21 -16.69
CA ALA A 315 29.66 11.38 -17.46
C ALA A 315 28.28 11.39 -16.81
N ILE A 316 27.22 11.17 -17.60
CA ILE A 316 25.88 10.89 -17.07
C ILE A 316 25.90 9.49 -16.47
N ASP A 317 25.42 9.36 -15.24
CA ASP A 317 25.07 8.05 -14.70
C ASP A 317 23.71 7.64 -15.26
N SER A 318 23.71 6.71 -16.23
CA SER A 318 22.49 6.30 -16.93
C SER A 318 21.59 5.39 -16.11
N ASP A 319 22.11 4.80 -15.03
CA ASP A 319 21.33 3.92 -14.16
C ASP A 319 20.54 4.77 -13.16
N GLU A 320 21.08 5.92 -12.75
CA GLU A 320 20.45 6.84 -11.79
C GLU A 320 19.74 8.05 -12.45
N THR A 321 20.12 8.45 -13.67
CA THR A 321 19.47 9.56 -14.40
C THR A 321 18.29 9.05 -15.23
N PRO A 322 17.04 9.50 -14.98
CA PRO A 322 15.89 9.01 -15.74
C PRO A 322 15.95 9.37 -17.22
N VAL A 323 15.68 8.39 -18.09
CA VAL A 323 15.71 8.53 -19.56
C VAL A 323 14.79 9.64 -20.10
N GLY A 324 13.69 9.96 -19.39
CA GLY A 324 12.74 11.01 -19.76
C GLY A 324 13.35 12.42 -19.83
N LEU A 325 14.48 12.65 -19.15
CA LEU A 325 15.19 13.91 -19.12
C LEU A 325 16.01 14.18 -20.40
N GLY A 326 16.31 13.13 -21.18
CA GLY A 326 17.08 13.28 -22.42
C GLY A 326 18.49 13.84 -22.21
N ALA A 327 19.11 13.57 -21.05
CA ALA A 327 20.40 14.14 -20.69
C ALA A 327 21.54 13.61 -21.55
N SER A 328 22.41 14.50 -22.02
CA SER A 328 23.66 14.17 -22.69
C SER A 328 24.76 15.13 -22.26
N ILE A 329 26.03 14.72 -22.40
CA ILE A 329 27.17 15.56 -21.98
C ILE A 329 28.24 15.62 -23.06
N SER A 330 28.77 16.82 -23.31
CA SER A 330 29.88 17.07 -24.22
C SER A 330 30.86 18.05 -23.58
N GLY A 331 32.06 17.55 -23.27
CA GLY A 331 33.03 18.30 -22.46
C GLY A 331 32.47 18.58 -21.07
N ASN A 332 32.30 19.87 -20.73
CA ASN A 332 31.77 20.33 -19.44
C ASN A 332 30.34 20.85 -19.53
N THR A 333 29.66 20.65 -20.67
CA THR A 333 28.31 21.11 -20.90
C THR A 333 27.37 19.92 -20.96
N VAL A 334 26.39 19.90 -20.06
CA VAL A 334 25.26 18.97 -20.07
C VAL A 334 24.14 19.60 -20.87
N MET A 335 23.54 18.86 -21.78
CA MET A 335 22.36 19.25 -22.54
C MET A 335 21.19 18.38 -22.08
N LEU A 336 20.06 19.02 -21.78
CA LEU A 336 18.82 18.41 -21.33
C LEU A 336 17.75 18.61 -22.39
N GLU A 337 17.06 17.54 -22.78
CA GLU A 337 15.98 17.53 -23.77
C GLU A 337 14.79 16.72 -23.24
N PRO A 338 14.05 17.25 -22.25
CA PRO A 338 13.02 16.48 -21.58
C PRO A 338 11.82 16.23 -22.48
N THR A 339 11.31 15.00 -22.42
CA THR A 339 10.17 14.52 -23.22
C THR A 339 8.85 14.49 -22.43
N SER A 340 8.92 14.69 -21.11
CA SER A 340 7.80 14.66 -20.17
C SER A 340 8.05 15.61 -19.00
N SER A 341 6.99 16.17 -18.44
CA SER A 341 7.05 16.96 -17.21
C SER A 341 7.33 16.10 -15.98
N GLY A 342 7.76 16.72 -14.90
CA GLY A 342 8.04 16.07 -13.61
C GLY A 342 9.30 16.58 -12.95
N THR A 343 9.62 16.00 -11.79
CA THR A 343 10.88 16.24 -11.07
C THR A 343 11.84 15.10 -11.35
N TYR A 344 13.07 15.44 -11.73
CA TYR A 344 14.12 14.50 -12.10
C TYR A 344 15.38 14.74 -11.27
N SER A 345 16.18 13.69 -11.08
CA SER A 345 17.55 13.80 -10.59
C SER A 345 18.51 13.60 -11.77
N LEU A 346 19.28 14.65 -12.11
CA LEU A 346 20.39 14.54 -13.04
C LEU A 346 21.63 14.09 -12.27
N VAL A 347 22.11 12.88 -12.52
CA VAL A 347 23.28 12.32 -11.81
C VAL A 347 24.49 12.30 -12.72
N LEU A 348 25.54 13.00 -12.28
CA LEU A 348 26.80 13.14 -12.97
C LEU A 348 27.92 12.50 -12.15
N THR A 349 28.78 11.73 -12.80
CA THR A 349 29.95 11.12 -12.14
C THR A 349 31.23 11.53 -12.85
N ALA A 350 32.22 11.98 -12.09
CA ALA A 350 33.58 12.22 -12.55
C ALA A 350 34.56 11.34 -11.77
N GLN A 351 35.55 10.79 -12.49
CA GLN A 351 36.64 10.03 -11.89
C GLN A 351 37.99 10.55 -12.36
N VAL A 352 38.88 10.81 -11.40
CA VAL A 352 40.29 11.09 -11.68
C VAL A 352 41.05 9.77 -11.74
N ALA A 353 41.66 9.46 -12.89
CA ALA A 353 42.40 8.23 -13.09
C ALA A 353 43.71 8.18 -12.27
N GLY A 354 44.07 6.99 -11.78
CA GLY A 354 45.29 6.72 -11.02
C GLY A 354 45.21 5.38 -10.28
N ASP A 355 46.27 5.01 -9.56
CA ASP A 355 46.30 3.77 -8.74
C ASP A 355 45.26 3.77 -7.60
N TYR A 356 44.84 4.97 -7.18
CA TYR A 356 43.79 5.21 -6.20
C TYR A 356 42.82 6.26 -6.77
N PRO A 357 41.83 5.83 -7.58
CA PRO A 357 40.94 6.76 -8.25
C PRO A 357 40.14 7.57 -7.23
N GLN A 358 39.96 8.85 -7.55
CA GLN A 358 39.13 9.75 -6.75
C GLN A 358 37.84 10.03 -7.53
N VAL A 359 36.71 9.99 -6.84
CA VAL A 359 35.39 10.05 -7.46
C VAL A 359 34.58 11.21 -6.89
N CYS A 360 33.88 11.91 -7.79
CA CYS A 360 32.88 12.90 -7.45
C CYS A 360 31.58 12.51 -8.15
N THR A 361 30.52 12.28 -7.40
CA THR A 361 29.16 12.14 -7.93
C THR A 361 28.33 13.35 -7.51
N LEU A 362 27.52 13.85 -8.42
CA LEU A 362 26.70 15.04 -8.26
C LEU A 362 25.28 14.75 -8.75
N ALA A 363 24.30 14.80 -7.85
CA ALA A 363 22.88 14.74 -8.19
C ALA A 363 22.28 16.15 -8.12
N ILE A 364 21.71 16.61 -9.23
CA ILE A 364 21.15 17.95 -9.41
C ILE A 364 19.64 17.82 -9.63
N PRO A 365 18.79 18.53 -8.88
CA PRO A 365 17.36 18.54 -9.13
C PRO A 365 17.04 19.29 -10.42
N VAL A 366 16.21 18.66 -11.26
CA VAL A 366 15.66 19.26 -12.47
C VAL A 366 14.13 19.20 -12.41
N THR A 367 13.47 20.35 -12.42
CA THR A 367 12.02 20.47 -12.55
C THR A 367 11.68 20.74 -14.00
N VAL A 368 10.89 19.87 -14.62
CA VAL A 368 10.38 20.06 -15.98
C VAL A 368 8.89 20.37 -15.91
N THR A 369 8.48 21.58 -16.28
CA THR A 369 7.07 21.98 -16.37
C THR A 369 6.50 21.61 -17.74
N GLY A 370 5.31 21.01 -17.77
CA GLY A 370 4.55 20.76 -18.99
C GLY A 370 3.60 21.91 -19.31
N PRO A 371 2.84 21.85 -20.42
CA PRO A 371 1.64 22.67 -20.53
C PRO A 371 0.67 22.34 -19.38
N PRO A 372 -0.17 23.29 -18.94
CA PRO A 372 -1.14 23.03 -17.91
C PRO A 372 -2.17 22.00 -18.37
N VAL A 373 -2.46 21.03 -17.51
CA VAL A 373 -3.38 19.92 -17.79
C VAL A 373 -4.75 20.13 -17.14
N CYS A 374 -4.85 21.04 -16.17
CA CYS A 374 -6.07 21.36 -15.43
C CYS A 374 -6.31 22.87 -15.36
N ALA A 375 -7.55 23.27 -15.15
CA ALA A 375 -7.93 24.65 -14.85
C ALA A 375 -9.09 24.73 -13.87
N ILE A 376 -9.11 25.76 -13.03
CA ILE A 376 -10.25 26.13 -12.18
C ILE A 376 -10.57 27.59 -12.50
N GLY A 377 -11.71 27.81 -13.16
CA GLY A 377 -12.02 29.12 -13.73
C GLY A 377 -10.96 29.56 -14.74
N ALA A 378 -10.27 30.67 -14.45
CA ALA A 378 -9.19 31.21 -15.29
C ALA A 378 -7.77 30.79 -14.85
N VAL A 379 -7.64 30.14 -13.69
CA VAL A 379 -6.35 29.70 -13.14
C VAL A 379 -6.02 28.32 -13.71
N GLN A 380 -4.80 28.18 -14.26
CA GLN A 380 -4.30 26.95 -14.85
C GLN A 380 -3.35 26.23 -13.88
N TYR A 381 -3.34 24.90 -13.95
CA TYR A 381 -2.54 24.02 -13.11
C TYR A 381 -1.83 22.98 -13.97
N ASP A 382 -0.53 22.79 -13.71
CA ASP A 382 0.34 21.83 -14.40
C ASP A 382 0.01 20.38 -14.07
N THR A 383 -0.77 20.16 -13.02
CA THR A 383 -0.94 18.89 -12.34
C THR A 383 -2.37 18.78 -11.77
N LEU A 384 -2.91 17.56 -11.77
CA LEU A 384 -4.21 17.26 -11.14
C LEU A 384 -4.14 17.49 -9.62
N ASP A 385 -3.02 17.12 -8.97
CA ASP A 385 -2.81 17.29 -7.52
C ASP A 385 -2.85 18.77 -7.12
N ALA A 386 -2.25 19.64 -7.93
CA ALA A 386 -2.27 21.08 -7.71
C ALA A 386 -3.71 21.63 -7.82
N ALA A 387 -4.48 21.16 -8.80
CA ALA A 387 -5.88 21.53 -8.95
C ALA A 387 -6.74 20.99 -7.78
N LEU A 388 -6.56 19.73 -7.36
CA LEU A 388 -7.27 19.12 -6.23
C LEU A 388 -6.95 19.81 -4.89
N SER A 389 -5.72 20.30 -4.73
CA SER A 389 -5.34 21.06 -3.54
C SER A 389 -5.99 22.44 -3.51
N ALA A 390 -6.16 23.06 -4.67
CA ALA A 390 -6.71 24.41 -4.80
C ALA A 390 -8.25 24.45 -4.84
N VAL A 391 -8.90 23.40 -5.34
CA VAL A 391 -10.35 23.37 -5.56
C VAL A 391 -11.13 23.56 -4.25
N MET A 392 -12.09 24.48 -4.30
CA MET A 392 -13.04 24.76 -3.23
C MET A 392 -14.34 23.97 -3.43
N ASP A 393 -15.20 23.98 -2.40
CA ASP A 393 -16.53 23.38 -2.51
C ASP A 393 -17.34 24.04 -3.64
N SER A 394 -18.04 23.21 -4.40
CA SER A 394 -18.85 23.55 -5.58
C SER A 394 -18.07 24.08 -6.79
N GLU A 395 -16.75 23.97 -6.84
CA GLU A 395 -15.95 24.35 -8.00
C GLU A 395 -15.77 23.22 -9.03
N THR A 396 -15.34 23.61 -10.23
CA THR A 396 -15.08 22.71 -11.35
C THR A 396 -13.59 22.67 -11.65
N ILE A 397 -13.02 21.46 -11.68
CA ILE A 397 -11.72 21.19 -12.28
C ILE A 397 -11.97 20.83 -13.74
N LYS A 398 -11.59 21.73 -14.65
CA LYS A 398 -11.61 21.45 -16.08
C LYS A 398 -10.31 20.77 -16.50
N LEU A 399 -10.42 19.63 -17.15
CA LEU A 399 -9.31 18.93 -17.74
C LEU A 399 -9.03 19.48 -19.14
N LEU A 400 -7.77 19.82 -19.44
CA LEU A 400 -7.34 20.47 -20.69
C LEU A 400 -6.79 19.49 -21.72
N GLU A 401 -6.47 18.27 -21.29
CA GLU A 401 -6.06 17.15 -22.13
C GLU A 401 -6.31 15.82 -21.41
N SER A 402 -6.27 14.68 -22.11
CA SER A 402 -6.45 13.40 -21.42
C SER A 402 -5.22 13.04 -20.59
N ILE A 403 -5.43 12.63 -19.33
CA ILE A 403 -4.33 12.28 -18.42
C ILE A 403 -4.57 10.93 -17.71
N THR A 404 -3.47 10.25 -17.40
CA THR A 404 -3.45 9.15 -16.44
C THR A 404 -2.77 9.62 -15.16
N HIS A 405 -3.48 9.54 -14.05
CA HIS A 405 -3.01 9.92 -12.72
C HIS A 405 -2.69 8.66 -11.91
N ASN A 406 -1.46 8.56 -11.40
CA ASN A 406 -0.94 7.34 -10.79
C ASN A 406 -0.90 7.37 -9.25
N SER A 407 -1.50 8.38 -8.62
CA SER A 407 -1.57 8.53 -7.17
C SER A 407 -3.02 8.43 -6.67
N PRO A 408 -3.27 7.95 -5.44
CA PRO A 408 -4.60 7.94 -4.84
C PRO A 408 -5.22 9.34 -4.75
N VAL A 409 -6.48 9.45 -5.15
CA VAL A 409 -7.26 10.68 -5.06
C VAL A 409 -8.26 10.58 -3.90
N ALA A 410 -8.20 11.55 -2.99
CA ALA A 410 -9.14 11.69 -1.88
C ALA A 410 -9.86 13.04 -1.95
N ILE A 411 -11.19 13.01 -1.94
CA ILE A 411 -12.05 14.20 -1.93
C ILE A 411 -12.93 14.12 -0.70
N GLU A 412 -12.67 14.98 0.28
CA GLU A 412 -13.35 14.94 1.57
C GLU A 412 -14.06 16.27 1.87
N GLY A 413 -15.34 16.20 2.25
CA GLY A 413 -16.10 17.36 2.74
C GLY A 413 -16.40 18.42 1.68
N LYS A 414 -16.28 18.09 0.39
CA LYS A 414 -16.47 19.02 -0.74
C LYS A 414 -17.24 18.36 -1.87
N ASN A 415 -18.02 19.17 -2.59
CA ASN A 415 -18.63 18.83 -3.86
C ASN A 415 -17.78 19.42 -4.98
N ILE A 416 -17.33 18.62 -5.93
CA ILE A 416 -16.55 19.11 -7.07
C ILE A 416 -17.10 18.54 -8.38
N THR A 417 -16.85 19.26 -9.48
CA THR A 417 -17.11 18.77 -10.83
C THR A 417 -15.80 18.55 -11.59
N PHE A 418 -15.64 17.39 -12.23
CA PHE A 418 -14.65 17.24 -13.31
C PHE A 418 -15.32 17.59 -14.64
N ASP A 419 -14.85 18.67 -15.28
CA ASP A 419 -15.22 18.99 -16.66
C ASP A 419 -14.24 18.31 -17.61
N LEU A 420 -14.74 17.28 -18.29
CA LEU A 420 -14.02 16.36 -19.15
C LEU A 420 -14.33 16.62 -20.64
N GLU A 421 -14.73 17.84 -21.01
CA GLU A 421 -15.03 18.17 -22.41
C GLU A 421 -13.82 18.03 -23.34
N ASP A 422 -12.63 18.44 -22.88
CA ASP A 422 -11.40 18.46 -23.68
C ASP A 422 -10.45 17.27 -23.39
N GLY A 423 -10.83 16.35 -22.50
CA GLY A 423 -9.98 15.21 -22.13
C GLY A 423 -10.67 14.18 -21.23
N SER A 424 -10.09 12.99 -21.13
CA SER A 424 -10.52 11.94 -20.19
C SER A 424 -9.53 11.75 -19.05
N LEU A 425 -10.03 11.36 -17.88
CA LEU A 425 -9.22 11.11 -16.69
C LEU A 425 -9.20 9.61 -16.38
N THR A 426 -8.02 9.03 -16.32
CA THR A 426 -7.81 7.69 -15.76
C THR A 426 -7.04 7.83 -14.45
N ILE A 427 -7.55 7.25 -13.36
CA ILE A 427 -6.81 7.11 -12.10
C ILE A 427 -6.38 5.65 -11.97
N ASP A 428 -5.11 5.33 -12.20
CA ASP A 428 -4.54 3.98 -12.03
C ASP A 428 -3.39 4.03 -11.02
N THR A 429 -3.69 3.74 -9.76
CA THR A 429 -2.72 3.88 -8.67
C THR A 429 -1.83 2.66 -8.49
N SER A 430 -2.19 1.53 -9.12
CA SER A 430 -1.56 0.21 -8.93
C SER A 430 -1.42 -0.29 -7.47
N SER A 431 -1.87 0.50 -6.48
CA SER A 431 -1.76 0.26 -5.04
C SER A 431 -2.86 0.99 -4.29
N GLY A 432 -3.33 0.45 -3.17
CA GLY A 432 -4.36 1.09 -2.34
C GLY A 432 -5.73 1.28 -3.03
N THR A 433 -6.50 2.27 -2.56
CA THR A 433 -7.78 2.68 -3.19
C THR A 433 -7.51 3.81 -4.18
N ALA A 434 -8.00 3.71 -5.42
CA ALA A 434 -7.71 4.72 -6.44
C ALA A 434 -8.46 6.03 -6.23
N LEU A 435 -9.78 5.97 -6.01
CA LEU A 435 -10.61 7.15 -5.72
C LEU A 435 -11.43 6.95 -4.45
N THR A 436 -11.25 7.86 -3.48
CA THR A 436 -12.09 7.95 -2.27
C THR A 436 -12.83 9.27 -2.27
N VAL A 437 -14.15 9.23 -2.12
CA VAL A 437 -14.96 10.43 -1.85
C VAL A 437 -15.73 10.22 -0.56
N LYS A 438 -15.61 11.20 0.33
CA LYS A 438 -16.21 11.15 1.65
C LYS A 438 -16.92 12.46 1.96
N ASP A 439 -18.16 12.37 2.46
CA ASP A 439 -18.95 13.54 2.86
C ASP A 439 -19.03 14.62 1.76
N GLY A 440 -19.23 14.20 0.50
CA GLY A 440 -19.12 15.07 -0.67
C GLY A 440 -19.67 14.44 -1.96
N THR A 441 -19.53 15.15 -3.07
CA THR A 441 -20.02 14.71 -4.38
C THR A 441 -18.98 14.93 -5.46
N VAL A 442 -18.81 13.96 -6.36
CA VAL A 442 -18.05 14.12 -7.60
C VAL A 442 -18.99 13.98 -8.78
N THR A 443 -19.18 15.08 -9.50
CA THR A 443 -19.95 15.13 -10.76
C THR A 443 -19.03 15.20 -11.97
N LEU A 444 -19.46 14.61 -13.08
CA LEU A 444 -18.76 14.68 -14.36
C LEU A 444 -19.58 15.51 -15.36
N THR A 445 -18.92 16.35 -16.14
CA THR A 445 -19.49 17.03 -17.31
C THR A 445 -18.59 16.86 -18.52
N GLY A 446 -19.13 17.16 -19.71
CA GLY A 446 -18.41 17.00 -20.97
C GLY A 446 -18.47 15.58 -21.53
N SER A 447 -17.79 15.38 -22.66
CA SER A 447 -17.84 14.12 -23.41
C SER A 447 -16.79 13.06 -23.02
N GLY A 448 -15.77 13.43 -22.24
CA GLY A 448 -14.76 12.51 -21.71
C GLY A 448 -15.28 11.59 -20.61
N TYR A 449 -14.40 10.72 -20.11
CA TYR A 449 -14.73 9.72 -19.10
C TYR A 449 -13.79 9.76 -17.90
N LEU A 450 -14.25 9.20 -16.77
CA LEU A 450 -13.46 8.91 -15.58
C LEU A 450 -13.36 7.39 -15.39
N ASP A 451 -12.17 6.83 -15.56
CA ASP A 451 -11.88 5.43 -15.23
C ASP A 451 -11.03 5.35 -13.96
N VAL A 452 -11.31 4.37 -13.10
CA VAL A 452 -10.57 4.20 -11.84
C VAL A 452 -10.12 2.77 -11.64
N LYS A 453 -8.86 2.60 -11.25
CA LYS A 453 -8.21 1.31 -11.04
C LYS A 453 -7.27 1.36 -9.83
N GLY A 454 -7.63 0.62 -8.79
CA GLY A 454 -6.83 0.48 -7.58
C GLY A 454 -6.39 -0.96 -7.33
N GLU A 455 -5.62 -1.18 -6.27
CA GLU A 455 -5.33 -2.52 -5.77
C GLU A 455 -6.44 -3.01 -4.85
N ILE A 456 -6.72 -2.25 -3.79
CA ILE A 456 -7.69 -2.62 -2.75
C ILE A 456 -9.11 -2.26 -3.21
N LYS A 457 -9.28 -1.06 -3.77
CA LYS A 457 -10.57 -0.60 -4.31
C LYS A 457 -10.37 0.25 -5.54
N GLY A 458 -11.20 0.07 -6.57
CA GLY A 458 -11.26 1.03 -7.68
C GLY A 458 -11.83 2.35 -7.17
N ILE A 459 -12.99 2.29 -6.53
CA ILE A 459 -13.66 3.44 -5.96
C ILE A 459 -14.32 3.16 -4.62
N MET A 460 -14.25 4.13 -3.72
CA MET A 460 -14.96 4.14 -2.44
C MET A 460 -15.79 5.43 -2.29
N ALA A 461 -17.08 5.26 -2.01
CA ALA A 461 -17.98 6.34 -1.60
C ALA A 461 -18.43 6.12 -0.15
N ASP A 462 -18.14 7.08 0.72
CA ASP A 462 -18.53 7.06 2.14
C ASP A 462 -19.40 8.30 2.44
N ASN A 463 -20.72 8.10 2.58
CA ASN A 463 -21.67 9.22 2.66
C ASN A 463 -21.47 10.25 1.53
N ALA A 464 -21.22 9.75 0.31
CA ALA A 464 -20.81 10.54 -0.85
C ALA A 464 -21.47 10.04 -2.13
N SER A 465 -21.52 10.85 -3.19
CA SER A 465 -22.07 10.45 -4.50
C SER A 465 -21.04 10.59 -5.62
N ILE A 466 -20.89 9.57 -6.47
CA ILE A 466 -19.88 9.54 -7.54
C ILE A 466 -20.38 8.81 -8.78
N THR A 467 -19.99 9.29 -9.97
CA THR A 467 -20.15 8.59 -11.25
C THR A 467 -18.78 8.34 -11.89
N VAL A 468 -18.54 7.12 -12.38
CA VAL A 468 -17.36 6.73 -13.16
C VAL A 468 -17.80 5.88 -14.34
N ARG A 469 -16.95 5.73 -15.36
CA ARG A 469 -17.21 4.81 -16.46
C ARG A 469 -16.84 3.38 -16.09
N TYR A 470 -15.60 3.14 -15.67
CA TYR A 470 -15.15 1.83 -15.19
C TYR A 470 -14.56 1.91 -13.79
N ALA A 471 -14.76 0.85 -13.00
CA ALA A 471 -14.16 0.69 -11.68
C ALA A 471 -13.49 -0.68 -11.54
N GLU A 472 -12.17 -0.70 -11.42
CA GLU A 472 -11.38 -1.94 -11.29
C GLU A 472 -10.58 -2.00 -9.99
N ALA A 473 -10.55 -3.17 -9.35
CA ALA A 473 -9.64 -3.49 -8.26
C ALA A 473 -8.88 -4.80 -8.55
N THR A 474 -7.55 -4.78 -8.47
CA THR A 474 -6.73 -5.98 -8.75
C THR A 474 -6.67 -6.98 -7.58
N ASN A 475 -6.92 -6.52 -6.36
CA ASN A 475 -6.88 -7.31 -5.12
C ASN A 475 -7.92 -6.83 -4.10
N GLY A 476 -9.17 -6.67 -4.52
CA GLY A 476 -10.25 -6.24 -3.65
C GLY A 476 -11.54 -5.92 -4.39
N VAL A 477 -12.14 -4.75 -4.10
CA VAL A 477 -13.50 -4.41 -4.52
C VAL A 477 -13.51 -3.36 -5.65
N GLY A 478 -14.14 -3.63 -6.78
CA GLY A 478 -14.25 -2.67 -7.89
C GLY A 478 -14.92 -1.38 -7.45
N ALA A 479 -16.18 -1.46 -7.04
CA ALA A 479 -16.97 -0.34 -6.52
C ALA A 479 -17.50 -0.61 -5.10
N PHE A 480 -17.17 0.26 -4.14
CA PHE A 480 -17.54 0.11 -2.73
C PHE A 480 -18.28 1.31 -2.14
N ALA A 481 -19.57 1.14 -1.83
CA ALA A 481 -20.41 2.15 -1.18
C ALA A 481 -20.68 1.83 0.30
N GLN A 482 -20.49 2.81 1.17
CA GLN A 482 -20.78 2.67 2.61
C GLN A 482 -21.41 3.93 3.22
N ASN A 483 -22.09 3.75 4.37
CA ASN A 483 -22.67 4.81 5.19
C ASN A 483 -23.53 5.83 4.41
N GLY A 484 -24.32 5.40 3.42
CA GLY A 484 -25.09 6.32 2.57
C GLY A 484 -24.41 6.71 1.27
N GLY A 485 -23.26 6.11 0.95
CA GLY A 485 -22.54 6.33 -0.31
C GLY A 485 -23.32 5.84 -1.54
N GLN A 486 -23.25 6.56 -2.64
CA GLN A 486 -23.93 6.28 -3.89
C GLN A 486 -22.93 6.26 -5.04
N ILE A 487 -22.77 5.12 -5.70
CA ILE A 487 -21.86 4.95 -6.83
C ILE A 487 -22.65 4.57 -8.08
N THR A 488 -22.38 5.24 -9.19
CA THR A 488 -22.82 4.81 -10.53
C THR A 488 -21.59 4.48 -11.37
N VAL A 489 -21.52 3.26 -11.86
CA VAL A 489 -20.52 2.78 -12.83
C VAL A 489 -21.22 2.62 -14.17
N GLN A 490 -20.82 3.39 -15.19
CA GLN A 490 -21.52 3.40 -16.48
C GLN A 490 -21.22 2.17 -17.35
N GLY A 491 -20.10 1.50 -17.12
CA GLY A 491 -19.73 0.21 -17.69
C GLY A 491 -19.55 -0.82 -16.58
N ASP A 492 -18.45 -1.57 -16.66
CA ASP A 492 -18.16 -2.68 -15.75
C ASP A 492 -17.60 -2.25 -14.39
N ALA A 493 -18.01 -2.99 -13.35
CA ALA A 493 -17.40 -2.96 -12.03
C ALA A 493 -16.70 -4.30 -11.73
N LYS A 494 -15.37 -4.30 -11.65
CA LYS A 494 -14.54 -5.50 -11.53
C LYS A 494 -13.67 -5.43 -10.29
N GLY A 495 -13.73 -6.43 -9.43
CA GLY A 495 -12.78 -6.59 -8.32
C GLY A 495 -12.37 -8.04 -8.20
N SER A 496 -11.13 -8.33 -7.80
CA SER A 496 -10.75 -9.73 -7.56
C SER A 496 -11.72 -10.39 -6.56
N ASP A 497 -11.99 -9.71 -5.44
CA ASP A 497 -12.83 -10.19 -4.36
C ASP A 497 -14.30 -9.88 -4.61
N THR A 498 -14.60 -8.63 -5.02
CA THR A 498 -15.99 -8.25 -5.31
C THR A 498 -16.10 -7.20 -6.42
N GLY A 499 -17.01 -7.41 -7.38
CA GLY A 499 -17.27 -6.41 -8.42
C GLY A 499 -17.91 -5.15 -7.85
N ALA A 500 -19.08 -5.31 -7.23
CA ALA A 500 -19.83 -4.24 -6.56
C ALA A 500 -20.20 -4.63 -5.13
N TYR A 501 -19.92 -3.74 -4.16
CA TYR A 501 -20.27 -3.92 -2.75
C TYR A 501 -20.95 -2.67 -2.16
N ALA A 502 -22.13 -2.84 -1.56
CA ALA A 502 -22.85 -1.82 -0.82
C ALA A 502 -23.15 -2.29 0.61
N THR A 503 -22.83 -1.45 1.61
CA THR A 503 -23.10 -1.77 3.02
C THR A 503 -23.64 -0.58 3.80
N GLY A 504 -24.62 -0.82 4.68
CA GLY A 504 -25.27 0.21 5.48
C GLY A 504 -26.46 0.86 4.77
N ALA A 505 -27.40 1.37 5.57
CA ALA A 505 -28.62 1.98 5.07
C ALA A 505 -28.33 3.21 4.21
N GLY A 506 -28.98 3.28 3.05
CA GLY A 506 -28.82 4.36 2.08
C GLY A 506 -27.60 4.22 1.15
N SER A 507 -26.76 3.20 1.36
CA SER A 507 -25.64 2.92 0.46
C SER A 507 -26.14 2.22 -0.81
N MET A 508 -25.77 2.73 -1.99
CA MET A 508 -26.21 2.21 -3.28
C MET A 508 -25.06 2.08 -4.27
N VAL A 509 -25.00 0.96 -5.01
CA VAL A 509 -24.15 0.83 -6.20
C VAL A 509 -25.01 0.48 -7.41
N THR A 510 -24.90 1.26 -8.47
CA THR A 510 -25.50 0.98 -9.78
C THR A 510 -24.40 0.68 -10.79
N VAL A 511 -24.45 -0.48 -11.44
CA VAL A 511 -23.55 -0.90 -12.51
C VAL A 511 -24.37 -1.05 -13.78
N ASN A 512 -24.08 -0.23 -14.79
CA ASN A 512 -24.86 -0.20 -16.03
C ASN A 512 -24.46 -1.30 -17.03
N ASP A 513 -23.38 -2.04 -16.75
CA ASP A 513 -22.97 -3.22 -17.50
C ASP A 513 -22.72 -4.40 -16.54
N ASP A 514 -21.59 -5.12 -16.64
CA ASP A 514 -21.32 -6.32 -15.85
C ASP A 514 -20.65 -6.01 -14.50
N ALA A 515 -21.01 -6.77 -13.46
CA ALA A 515 -20.28 -6.83 -12.20
C ALA A 515 -19.48 -8.14 -12.12
N MET A 516 -18.18 -8.07 -11.86
CA MET A 516 -17.28 -9.22 -12.03
C MET A 516 -16.38 -9.49 -10.83
N SER A 517 -16.15 -10.78 -10.53
CA SER A 517 -15.11 -11.22 -9.59
C SER A 517 -14.35 -12.47 -10.04
N THR A 518 -13.11 -12.62 -9.56
CA THR A 518 -12.17 -13.67 -10.05
C THR A 518 -11.45 -14.45 -8.94
N ALA A 519 -11.46 -13.98 -7.69
CA ALA A 519 -10.73 -14.59 -6.58
C ALA A 519 -11.51 -15.73 -5.91
N LEU A 520 -10.77 -16.58 -5.19
CA LEU A 520 -11.33 -17.63 -4.31
C LEU A 520 -12.30 -17.00 -3.31
N GLY A 521 -13.55 -17.49 -3.26
CA GLY A 521 -14.57 -16.96 -2.35
C GLY A 521 -15.16 -15.62 -2.76
N GLY A 522 -14.80 -15.11 -3.95
CA GLY A 522 -15.25 -13.83 -4.47
C GLY A 522 -16.75 -13.77 -4.74
N ARG A 523 -17.30 -12.56 -4.83
CA ARG A 523 -18.70 -12.33 -5.22
C ARG A 523 -18.76 -11.34 -6.36
N ALA A 524 -19.48 -11.60 -7.43
CA ALA A 524 -19.68 -10.53 -8.43
C ALA A 524 -20.40 -9.34 -7.79
N VAL A 525 -21.41 -9.62 -6.98
CA VAL A 525 -22.17 -8.61 -6.22
C VAL A 525 -22.35 -9.06 -4.76
N GLU A 526 -22.06 -8.17 -3.81
CA GLU A 526 -22.40 -8.37 -2.38
C GLU A 526 -23.14 -7.15 -1.84
N ALA A 527 -24.23 -7.33 -1.10
CA ALA A 527 -24.91 -6.24 -0.40
C ALA A 527 -25.20 -6.64 1.05
N ALA A 528 -25.04 -5.71 1.99
CA ALA A 528 -25.21 -5.99 3.42
C ALA A 528 -25.85 -4.82 4.19
N ALA A 529 -26.53 -5.14 5.31
CA ALA A 529 -26.97 -4.19 6.32
C ALA A 529 -27.77 -2.98 5.77
N GLY A 530 -28.71 -3.24 4.86
CA GLY A 530 -29.56 -2.23 4.23
C GLY A 530 -28.96 -1.56 2.99
N GLY A 531 -27.81 -2.02 2.50
CA GLY A 531 -27.28 -1.59 1.21
C GLY A 531 -28.12 -2.09 0.03
N GLU A 532 -28.04 -1.36 -1.09
CA GLU A 532 -28.76 -1.67 -2.32
C GLU A 532 -27.78 -1.78 -3.50
N ILE A 533 -27.96 -2.77 -4.37
CA ILE A 533 -27.21 -2.87 -5.63
C ILE A 533 -28.13 -3.13 -6.81
N GLN A 534 -27.87 -2.43 -7.91
CA GLN A 534 -28.51 -2.65 -9.21
C GLN A 534 -27.45 -2.93 -10.27
N VAL A 535 -27.57 -4.04 -10.99
CA VAL A 535 -26.71 -4.39 -12.14
C VAL A 535 -27.59 -4.56 -13.38
N MET A 536 -27.30 -3.80 -14.43
CA MET A 536 -28.14 -3.75 -15.63
C MET A 536 -27.82 -4.84 -16.65
N ASN A 537 -26.66 -5.50 -16.52
CA ASN A 537 -26.31 -6.68 -17.29
C ASN A 537 -26.09 -7.87 -16.33
N ASN A 538 -24.92 -8.50 -16.31
CA ASN A 538 -24.69 -9.76 -15.59
C ASN A 538 -23.85 -9.59 -14.32
N ALA A 539 -23.99 -10.54 -13.40
CA ALA A 539 -23.11 -10.73 -12.25
C ALA A 539 -22.28 -12.01 -12.45
N LEU A 540 -20.98 -11.87 -12.73
CA LEU A 540 -20.09 -12.96 -13.15
C LEU A 540 -18.97 -13.21 -12.15
N ALA A 541 -19.08 -14.29 -11.37
CA ALA A 541 -18.07 -14.71 -10.41
C ALA A 541 -17.41 -16.02 -10.87
N THR A 542 -16.10 -15.95 -11.15
CA THR A 542 -15.37 -17.05 -11.82
C THR A 542 -14.38 -17.77 -10.91
N GLY A 543 -14.07 -17.21 -9.74
CA GLY A 543 -13.15 -17.82 -8.79
C GLY A 543 -13.76 -19.08 -8.15
N PRO A 544 -12.95 -20.04 -7.65
CA PRO A 544 -13.49 -21.16 -6.89
C PRO A 544 -14.23 -20.65 -5.64
N ASN A 545 -15.23 -21.39 -5.15
CA ASN A 545 -16.04 -20.99 -3.99
C ASN A 545 -16.76 -19.63 -4.12
N SER A 546 -16.92 -19.14 -5.34
CA SER A 546 -17.50 -17.82 -5.60
C SER A 546 -19.01 -17.84 -5.74
N TYR A 547 -19.61 -16.67 -5.57
CA TYR A 547 -21.06 -16.45 -5.73
C TYR A 547 -21.35 -15.36 -6.77
N GLY A 548 -22.36 -15.56 -7.61
CA GLY A 548 -22.85 -14.51 -8.51
C GLY A 548 -23.39 -13.32 -7.71
N ALA A 549 -24.26 -13.57 -6.73
CA ALA A 549 -24.75 -12.52 -5.84
C ALA A 549 -24.95 -12.99 -4.39
N LYS A 550 -24.73 -12.09 -3.42
CA LYS A 550 -25.00 -12.35 -2.00
C LYS A 550 -25.61 -11.15 -1.29
N ALA A 551 -26.80 -11.31 -0.72
CA ALA A 551 -27.51 -10.28 0.04
C ALA A 551 -27.69 -10.67 1.51
N THR A 552 -27.23 -9.83 2.45
CA THR A 552 -27.38 -10.04 3.90
C THR A 552 -28.17 -8.89 4.54
N GLY A 553 -29.49 -9.05 4.70
CA GLY A 553 -30.37 -7.97 5.17
C GLY A 553 -30.30 -6.73 4.29
N ALA A 554 -30.22 -6.93 2.98
CA ALA A 554 -29.94 -5.94 1.94
C ALA A 554 -30.65 -6.34 0.65
N THR A 555 -30.65 -5.46 -0.36
CA THR A 555 -31.38 -5.67 -1.62
C THR A 555 -30.44 -5.69 -2.82
N ILE A 556 -30.58 -6.70 -3.69
CA ILE A 556 -29.85 -6.81 -4.96
C ILE A 556 -30.85 -7.02 -6.10
N SER A 557 -30.69 -6.28 -7.19
CA SER A 557 -31.38 -6.49 -8.46
C SER A 557 -30.36 -6.63 -9.60
N ILE A 558 -30.40 -7.76 -10.31
CA ILE A 558 -29.57 -8.00 -11.50
C ILE A 558 -30.51 -8.25 -12.66
N LEU A 559 -30.42 -7.47 -13.73
CA LEU A 559 -31.33 -7.58 -14.87
C LEU A 559 -30.99 -8.75 -15.80
N GLY A 560 -29.69 -9.08 -15.94
CA GLY A 560 -29.19 -10.23 -16.69
C GLY A 560 -29.00 -11.47 -15.83
N ASP A 561 -27.97 -12.24 -16.14
CA ASP A 561 -27.66 -13.51 -15.51
C ASP A 561 -26.80 -13.35 -14.25
N ALA A 562 -26.88 -14.32 -13.33
CA ALA A 562 -26.03 -14.40 -12.14
C ALA A 562 -25.30 -15.75 -12.08
N ASN A 563 -23.98 -15.70 -12.22
CA ASN A 563 -23.11 -16.87 -12.34
C ASN A 563 -22.10 -16.91 -11.21
N GLY A 564 -22.02 -18.05 -10.52
CA GLY A 564 -20.99 -18.33 -9.53
C GLY A 564 -20.50 -19.78 -9.60
N VAL A 565 -19.48 -20.11 -8.83
CA VAL A 565 -18.93 -21.48 -8.78
C VAL A 565 -19.54 -22.27 -7.63
N GLU A 566 -19.52 -21.78 -6.39
CA GLU A 566 -20.13 -22.51 -5.25
C GLU A 566 -21.63 -22.23 -5.12
N GLY A 567 -22.07 -21.04 -5.51
CA GLY A 567 -23.49 -20.78 -5.63
C GLY A 567 -23.81 -19.71 -6.66
N GLY A 568 -24.97 -19.81 -7.29
CA GLY A 568 -25.42 -18.74 -8.18
C GLY A 568 -25.74 -17.51 -7.36
N ILE A 569 -26.68 -17.65 -6.41
CA ILE A 569 -27.11 -16.55 -5.54
C ILE A 569 -27.43 -16.99 -4.11
N TRP A 570 -27.18 -16.10 -3.13
CA TRP A 570 -27.44 -16.36 -1.71
C TRP A 570 -28.06 -15.16 -0.98
N ALA A 571 -29.31 -15.30 -0.54
CA ALA A 571 -30.01 -14.34 0.31
C ALA A 571 -30.10 -14.85 1.75
N LEU A 572 -29.75 -14.01 2.72
CA LEU A 572 -29.90 -14.33 4.14
C LEU A 572 -30.27 -13.12 5.01
N ASN A 573 -30.78 -13.41 6.22
CA ASN A 573 -31.16 -12.40 7.22
C ASN A 573 -32.10 -11.34 6.64
N THR A 574 -33.21 -11.77 6.05
CA THR A 574 -34.16 -10.90 5.31
C THR A 574 -33.56 -10.15 4.12
N GLY A 575 -32.45 -10.64 3.55
CA GLY A 575 -31.92 -10.14 2.28
C GLY A 575 -32.82 -10.52 1.11
N GLU A 576 -32.86 -9.66 0.09
CA GLU A 576 -33.72 -9.80 -1.07
C GLU A 576 -32.87 -9.77 -2.35
N ILE A 577 -33.05 -10.76 -3.23
CA ILE A 577 -32.36 -10.83 -4.53
C ILE A 577 -33.40 -11.02 -5.63
N THR A 578 -33.34 -10.19 -6.66
CA THR A 578 -34.12 -10.36 -7.90
C THR A 578 -33.19 -10.51 -9.09
N ILE A 579 -33.37 -11.58 -9.87
CA ILE A 579 -32.61 -11.88 -11.09
C ILE A 579 -33.55 -11.88 -12.29
N GLY A 580 -33.27 -11.06 -13.30
CA GLY A 580 -34.04 -10.97 -14.54
C GLY A 580 -33.67 -12.06 -15.57
N GLY A 581 -32.46 -12.61 -15.49
CA GLY A 581 -31.98 -13.71 -16.31
C GLY A 581 -31.89 -15.05 -15.58
N ASN A 582 -30.94 -15.86 -15.99
CA ASN A 582 -30.64 -17.18 -15.47
C ASN A 582 -29.70 -17.13 -14.26
N VAL A 583 -29.72 -18.20 -13.49
CA VAL A 583 -28.81 -18.41 -12.36
C VAL A 583 -27.99 -19.67 -12.61
N VAL A 584 -26.66 -19.55 -12.57
CA VAL A 584 -25.74 -20.66 -12.81
C VAL A 584 -24.80 -20.87 -11.63
N ALA A 585 -24.62 -22.13 -11.22
CA ALA A 585 -23.66 -22.54 -10.21
C ALA A 585 -22.85 -23.76 -10.68
N ASP A 586 -21.61 -23.54 -11.13
CA ASP A 586 -20.84 -24.55 -11.90
C ASP A 586 -20.01 -25.54 -11.06
N GLY A 587 -19.88 -25.33 -9.76
CA GLY A 587 -19.07 -26.16 -8.86
C GLY A 587 -19.76 -27.45 -8.40
N GLY A 588 -18.98 -28.45 -8.01
CA GLY A 588 -19.51 -29.67 -7.37
C GLY A 588 -20.13 -29.38 -6.00
N GLY A 589 -21.32 -29.90 -5.74
CA GLY A 589 -22.13 -29.63 -4.55
C GLY A 589 -22.70 -28.20 -4.51
N SER A 590 -22.63 -27.46 -5.61
CA SER A 590 -23.08 -26.06 -5.69
C SER A 590 -24.57 -25.92 -5.47
N TYR A 591 -25.01 -24.71 -5.10
CA TYR A 591 -26.42 -24.35 -4.99
C TYR A 591 -26.78 -23.27 -6.00
N GLY A 592 -27.81 -23.51 -6.82
CA GLY A 592 -28.31 -22.50 -7.74
C GLY A 592 -28.78 -21.25 -6.99
N ALA A 593 -29.77 -21.42 -6.12
CA ALA A 593 -30.22 -20.35 -5.22
C ALA A 593 -30.33 -20.83 -3.77
N LYS A 594 -29.86 -19.99 -2.84
CA LYS A 594 -29.85 -20.28 -1.41
C LYS A 594 -30.54 -19.18 -0.62
N ALA A 595 -31.59 -19.53 0.12
CA ALA A 595 -32.33 -18.61 0.99
C ALA A 595 -32.32 -19.10 2.45
N GLU A 596 -31.79 -18.30 3.39
CA GLU A 596 -31.63 -18.64 4.80
C GLU A 596 -32.11 -17.50 5.72
N THR A 597 -32.58 -17.83 6.93
CA THR A 597 -32.96 -16.82 7.95
C THR A 597 -33.87 -15.69 7.42
N GLY A 598 -34.90 -16.05 6.65
CA GLY A 598 -35.85 -15.09 6.09
C GLY A 598 -35.44 -14.44 4.77
N GLY A 599 -34.35 -14.90 4.14
CA GLY A 599 -33.97 -14.46 2.80
C GLY A 599 -35.05 -14.75 1.76
N GLN A 600 -35.18 -13.83 0.79
CA GLN A 600 -36.17 -13.88 -0.28
C GLN A 600 -35.48 -13.75 -1.64
N ILE A 601 -35.83 -14.61 -2.59
CA ILE A 601 -35.20 -14.64 -3.92
C ILE A 601 -36.27 -14.76 -5.00
N THR A 602 -36.20 -13.93 -6.04
CA THR A 602 -37.03 -14.02 -7.25
C THR A 602 -36.16 -14.19 -8.48
N ILE A 603 -36.47 -15.17 -9.32
CA ILE A 603 -35.71 -15.49 -10.54
C ILE A 603 -36.68 -15.53 -11.72
N GLU A 604 -36.47 -14.67 -12.71
CA GLU A 604 -37.28 -14.62 -13.93
C GLU A 604 -36.85 -15.67 -14.98
N GLY A 605 -35.58 -16.08 -14.97
CA GLY A 605 -35.05 -17.13 -15.84
C GLY A 605 -35.03 -18.52 -15.21
N SER A 606 -34.06 -19.33 -15.64
CA SER A 606 -33.87 -20.72 -15.19
C SER A 606 -32.70 -20.85 -14.21
N ILE A 607 -32.63 -21.99 -13.52
CA ILE A 607 -31.50 -22.32 -12.62
C ILE A 607 -30.77 -23.54 -13.19
N THR A 608 -29.44 -23.43 -13.30
CA THR A 608 -28.54 -24.54 -13.64
C THR A 608 -27.51 -24.73 -12.52
N ALA A 609 -27.64 -25.81 -11.75
CA ALA A 609 -26.77 -26.14 -10.63
C ALA A 609 -26.89 -27.62 -10.24
N GLU A 610 -25.94 -28.15 -9.47
CA GLU A 610 -26.04 -29.53 -8.93
C GLU A 610 -27.18 -29.63 -7.92
N ASN A 611 -27.20 -28.74 -6.92
CA ASN A 611 -28.34 -28.57 -6.04
C ASN A 611 -29.16 -27.37 -6.49
N TYR A 612 -30.39 -27.63 -6.93
CA TYR A 612 -31.25 -26.61 -7.53
C TYR A 612 -31.50 -25.42 -6.57
N ILE A 613 -32.13 -25.68 -5.42
CA ILE A 613 -32.41 -24.65 -4.41
C ILE A 613 -32.10 -25.17 -3.00
N LYS A 614 -31.67 -24.28 -2.10
CA LYS A 614 -31.64 -24.54 -0.66
C LYS A 614 -32.46 -23.50 0.11
N THR A 615 -33.38 -23.97 0.94
CA THR A 615 -34.21 -23.15 1.84
C THR A 615 -33.99 -23.61 3.28
N GLY A 616 -33.48 -22.72 4.13
CA GLY A 616 -33.05 -23.07 5.49
C GLY A 616 -32.03 -24.19 5.48
N VAL A 617 -32.39 -25.34 6.07
CA VAL A 617 -31.54 -26.54 6.10
C VAL A 617 -31.80 -27.53 4.96
N ALA A 618 -32.87 -27.35 4.18
CA ALA A 618 -33.34 -28.33 3.20
C ALA A 618 -32.87 -28.01 1.78
N ILE A 619 -32.34 -29.02 1.09
CA ILE A 619 -32.08 -28.99 -0.35
C ILE A 619 -33.37 -29.37 -1.07
N LYS A 620 -33.72 -28.62 -2.11
CA LYS A 620 -34.94 -28.74 -2.91
C LYS A 620 -34.55 -29.02 -4.36
N THR A 621 -35.13 -30.06 -4.93
CA THR A 621 -35.12 -30.34 -6.37
C THR A 621 -36.21 -29.52 -7.07
N ILE A 622 -36.26 -29.59 -8.39
CA ILE A 622 -37.30 -28.93 -9.19
C ILE A 622 -38.72 -29.40 -8.81
N ASP A 623 -38.88 -30.62 -8.26
CA ASP A 623 -40.20 -31.19 -7.94
C ASP A 623 -40.68 -30.87 -6.51
N ASP A 624 -39.81 -30.33 -5.65
CA ASP A 624 -40.11 -30.06 -4.23
C ASP A 624 -40.88 -28.73 -4.01
N LYS A 625 -41.73 -28.38 -4.99
CA LYS A 625 -42.51 -27.13 -5.03
C LYS A 625 -43.57 -27.12 -3.93
N THR A 626 -43.77 -25.96 -3.33
CA THR A 626 -44.88 -25.72 -2.38
C THR A 626 -46.15 -25.36 -3.16
N LEU A 627 -47.23 -26.11 -2.91
CA LEU A 627 -48.53 -25.90 -3.53
C LEU A 627 -49.61 -25.54 -2.47
N PRO A 628 -50.48 -24.55 -2.74
CA PRO A 628 -50.44 -23.65 -3.89
C PRO A 628 -49.21 -22.73 -3.82
N THR A 629 -48.81 -22.16 -4.97
CA THR A 629 -47.74 -21.16 -5.00
C THR A 629 -48.13 -19.94 -4.16
N THR A 630 -47.14 -19.31 -3.53
CA THR A 630 -47.30 -18.07 -2.76
C THR A 630 -47.19 -16.82 -3.65
N GLN A 631 -46.68 -16.96 -4.88
CA GLN A 631 -46.60 -15.89 -5.87
C GLN A 631 -47.16 -16.36 -7.22
N PRO A 632 -48.28 -15.77 -7.69
CA PRO A 632 -48.87 -16.13 -8.97
C PRO A 632 -47.89 -16.01 -10.14
N GLY A 633 -47.81 -17.04 -10.98
CA GLY A 633 -46.87 -17.11 -12.11
C GLY A 633 -45.48 -17.64 -11.76
N TYR A 634 -45.26 -18.14 -10.54
CA TYR A 634 -43.97 -18.68 -10.10
C TYR A 634 -44.14 -20.04 -9.40
N HIS A 635 -43.09 -20.86 -9.45
CA HIS A 635 -42.90 -21.99 -8.55
C HIS A 635 -42.31 -21.51 -7.21
N THR A 636 -42.97 -21.85 -6.10
CA THR A 636 -42.51 -21.49 -4.74
C THR A 636 -41.71 -22.62 -4.12
N TYR A 637 -40.54 -22.29 -3.56
CA TYR A 637 -39.76 -23.15 -2.68
C TYR A 637 -39.57 -22.42 -1.35
N THR A 638 -40.06 -22.99 -0.25
CA THR A 638 -40.02 -22.31 1.06
C THR A 638 -39.87 -23.31 2.21
N ASP A 639 -39.28 -22.86 3.31
CA ASP A 639 -39.31 -23.52 4.63
C ASP A 639 -40.31 -22.85 5.59
N GLY A 640 -41.10 -21.90 5.09
CA GLY A 640 -42.04 -21.07 5.85
C GLY A 640 -41.45 -19.76 6.37
N THR A 641 -40.12 -19.58 6.30
CA THR A 641 -39.42 -18.34 6.68
C THR A 641 -38.63 -17.78 5.49
N SER A 642 -37.79 -18.60 4.87
CA SER A 642 -37.01 -18.28 3.67
C SER A 642 -37.72 -18.78 2.42
N THR A 643 -37.72 -17.97 1.35
CA THR A 643 -38.49 -18.29 0.14
C THR A 643 -37.71 -17.98 -1.15
N VAL A 644 -37.82 -18.89 -2.12
CA VAL A 644 -37.33 -18.71 -3.49
C VAL A 644 -38.50 -18.87 -4.46
N TRP A 645 -38.68 -17.92 -5.36
CA TRP A 645 -39.64 -17.96 -6.46
C TRP A 645 -38.89 -18.06 -7.78
N VAL A 646 -39.22 -19.08 -8.57
CA VAL A 646 -38.67 -19.25 -9.92
C VAL A 646 -39.81 -19.13 -10.91
N LYS A 647 -39.64 -18.36 -11.98
CA LYS A 647 -40.69 -18.12 -12.97
C LYS A 647 -41.27 -19.44 -13.47
N ASP A 648 -42.59 -19.56 -13.36
CA ASP A 648 -43.31 -20.66 -13.98
C ASP A 648 -43.43 -20.32 -15.47
N THR A 649 -42.46 -20.80 -16.24
CA THR A 649 -42.46 -20.65 -17.70
C THR A 649 -43.43 -21.60 -18.39
N GLY A 650 -44.26 -22.35 -17.65
CA GLY A 650 -45.26 -23.26 -18.20
C GLY A 650 -44.67 -24.39 -19.04
N ALA A 651 -43.39 -24.72 -18.88
CA ALA A 651 -42.70 -25.61 -19.79
C ALA A 651 -42.77 -27.08 -19.35
N SER A 652 -43.66 -27.84 -20.00
CA SER A 652 -43.30 -29.20 -20.43
C SER A 652 -43.89 -29.47 -21.81
N THR A 653 -43.12 -29.18 -22.85
CA THR A 653 -43.28 -29.73 -24.20
C THR A 653 -42.77 -31.18 -24.28
N GLU A 654 -42.92 -31.98 -23.21
CA GLU A 654 -42.71 -33.44 -23.28
C GLU A 654 -43.99 -34.16 -23.77
N GLY A 655 -44.74 -33.49 -24.64
CA GLY A 655 -45.93 -34.05 -25.26
C GLY A 655 -45.70 -34.28 -26.74
N VAL A 656 -46.12 -35.43 -27.26
CA VAL A 656 -46.13 -35.67 -28.71
C VAL A 656 -47.17 -34.81 -29.42
N CYS A 657 -48.14 -34.27 -28.67
CA CYS A 657 -49.18 -33.36 -29.17
C CYS A 657 -49.69 -32.40 -28.08
N GLN A 658 -50.46 -31.38 -28.46
CA GLN A 658 -51.03 -30.37 -27.55
C GLN A 658 -52.47 -29.97 -27.93
N ILE A 659 -53.23 -29.48 -26.95
CA ILE A 659 -54.53 -28.79 -27.13
C ILE A 659 -54.39 -27.38 -26.54
N GLY A 660 -54.48 -26.35 -27.38
CA GLY A 660 -54.09 -25.00 -26.97
C GLY A 660 -52.61 -24.97 -26.58
N GLU A 661 -52.31 -24.50 -25.36
CA GLU A 661 -50.96 -24.45 -24.78
C GLU A 661 -50.62 -25.66 -23.89
N LYS A 662 -51.57 -26.60 -23.68
CA LYS A 662 -51.37 -27.78 -22.84
C LYS A 662 -50.82 -28.96 -23.65
N GLY A 663 -49.62 -29.44 -23.32
CA GLY A 663 -48.98 -30.63 -23.92
C GLY A 663 -49.48 -31.98 -23.35
N TYR A 664 -49.43 -33.04 -24.17
CA TYR A 664 -49.84 -34.41 -23.82
C TYR A 664 -48.83 -35.43 -24.33
N ALA A 665 -48.41 -36.35 -23.46
CA ALA A 665 -47.46 -37.43 -23.76
C ALA A 665 -47.97 -38.46 -24.79
N SER A 666 -49.29 -38.51 -25.06
CA SER A 666 -49.87 -39.39 -26.09
C SER A 666 -51.14 -38.79 -26.70
N LEU A 667 -51.49 -39.25 -27.90
CA LEU A 667 -52.73 -38.84 -28.58
C LEU A 667 -53.98 -39.31 -27.81
N ASP A 668 -53.93 -40.48 -27.19
CA ASP A 668 -55.02 -41.00 -26.36
C ASP A 668 -55.27 -40.13 -25.12
N ALA A 669 -54.19 -39.64 -24.49
CA ALA A 669 -54.30 -38.73 -23.35
C ALA A 669 -54.94 -37.39 -23.75
N ALA A 670 -54.55 -36.83 -24.91
CA ALA A 670 -55.19 -35.64 -25.46
C ALA A 670 -56.68 -35.87 -25.76
N LEU A 671 -57.03 -37.07 -26.23
CA LEU A 671 -58.40 -37.41 -26.60
C LEU A 671 -59.35 -37.52 -25.41
N LEU A 672 -58.86 -37.87 -24.21
CA LEU A 672 -59.65 -37.87 -22.98
C LEU A 672 -60.20 -36.48 -22.67
N ASP A 673 -59.43 -35.44 -22.94
CA ASP A 673 -59.78 -34.04 -22.67
C ASP A 673 -60.68 -33.41 -23.76
N VAL A 674 -60.92 -34.09 -24.88
CA VAL A 674 -61.88 -33.64 -25.91
C VAL A 674 -63.33 -33.86 -25.42
N PRO A 675 -64.19 -32.83 -25.37
CA PRO A 675 -65.57 -32.99 -24.88
C PRO A 675 -66.43 -33.88 -25.80
N ALA A 676 -67.23 -34.77 -25.20
CA ALA A 676 -68.22 -35.57 -25.92
C ALA A 676 -69.47 -34.74 -26.27
N GLY A 677 -70.05 -34.96 -27.45
CA GLY A 677 -71.23 -34.24 -27.96
C GLY A 677 -70.96 -32.80 -28.42
N GLY A 678 -69.69 -32.39 -28.55
CA GLY A 678 -69.31 -31.05 -28.98
C GLY A 678 -69.87 -30.66 -30.35
N THR A 679 -70.20 -29.38 -30.55
CA THR A 679 -70.69 -28.84 -31.83
C THR A 679 -69.56 -28.39 -32.76
N MET A 680 -68.35 -28.17 -32.22
CA MET A 680 -67.15 -27.80 -32.97
C MET A 680 -66.01 -28.77 -32.68
N PRO A 681 -65.12 -29.04 -33.65
CA PRO A 681 -63.96 -29.91 -33.44
C PRO A 681 -62.91 -29.27 -32.53
N THR A 682 -62.43 -30.02 -31.53
CA THR A 682 -61.26 -29.65 -30.74
C THR A 682 -60.00 -29.93 -31.55
N VAL A 683 -59.12 -28.92 -31.69
CA VAL A 683 -57.86 -29.04 -32.43
C VAL A 683 -56.78 -29.62 -31.52
N ILE A 684 -56.17 -30.72 -31.95
CA ILE A 684 -54.96 -31.32 -31.37
C ILE A 684 -53.82 -31.06 -32.35
N THR A 685 -52.78 -30.34 -31.92
CA THR A 685 -51.62 -30.01 -32.75
C THR A 685 -50.47 -30.95 -32.42
N LEU A 686 -49.86 -31.58 -33.43
CA LEU A 686 -48.70 -32.45 -33.22
C LEU A 686 -47.44 -31.61 -32.98
N LEU A 687 -46.61 -32.07 -32.04
CA LEU A 687 -45.33 -31.45 -31.72
C LEU A 687 -44.16 -32.22 -32.34
N GLU A 688 -44.34 -33.52 -32.62
CA GLU A 688 -43.39 -34.36 -33.34
C GLU A 688 -44.11 -35.43 -34.19
N SER A 689 -43.35 -36.17 -35.00
CA SER A 689 -43.86 -37.27 -35.82
C SER A 689 -43.82 -38.59 -35.03
N PHE A 690 -44.94 -39.33 -34.98
CA PHE A 690 -45.03 -40.58 -34.24
C PHE A 690 -46.12 -41.51 -34.79
N SER A 691 -46.14 -42.75 -34.30
CA SER A 691 -47.17 -43.75 -34.63
C SER A 691 -48.08 -44.00 -33.43
N ASN A 692 -49.38 -44.17 -33.67
CA ASN A 692 -50.38 -44.58 -32.68
C ASN A 692 -51.04 -45.89 -33.12
N ASP A 693 -51.19 -46.84 -32.20
CA ASP A 693 -51.65 -48.22 -32.49
C ASP A 693 -53.06 -48.28 -33.11
N GLY A 694 -53.87 -47.25 -32.89
CA GLY A 694 -55.18 -47.01 -33.48
C GLY A 694 -55.85 -45.84 -32.78
N LEU A 695 -56.84 -45.21 -33.41
CA LEU A 695 -57.54 -44.06 -32.82
C LEU A 695 -59.06 -44.30 -32.82
N VAL A 696 -59.70 -44.18 -31.66
CA VAL A 696 -61.16 -44.36 -31.53
C VAL A 696 -61.83 -43.05 -31.13
N ILE A 697 -62.63 -42.49 -32.03
CA ILE A 697 -63.39 -41.25 -31.83
C ILE A 697 -64.86 -41.61 -31.62
N ASP A 698 -65.25 -41.68 -30.36
CA ASP A 698 -66.61 -42.01 -29.93
C ASP A 698 -67.32 -40.76 -29.42
N ASN A 699 -68.37 -40.32 -30.13
CA ASN A 699 -69.17 -39.14 -29.77
C ASN A 699 -68.35 -37.86 -29.52
N LYS A 700 -67.15 -37.73 -30.10
CA LYS A 700 -66.25 -36.56 -29.98
C LYS A 700 -66.02 -35.92 -31.35
N LYS A 701 -65.81 -34.61 -31.40
CA LYS A 701 -65.42 -33.89 -32.63
C LYS A 701 -63.95 -33.50 -32.50
N VAL A 702 -63.09 -34.09 -33.33
CA VAL A 702 -61.62 -33.92 -33.25
C VAL A 702 -61.10 -33.38 -34.57
N SER A 703 -60.17 -32.43 -34.50
CA SER A 703 -59.32 -32.07 -35.62
C SER A 703 -57.85 -32.28 -35.27
N ILE A 704 -57.11 -33.03 -36.08
CA ILE A 704 -55.66 -33.15 -35.95
C ILE A 704 -55.01 -32.12 -36.86
N ASN A 705 -54.14 -31.28 -36.30
CA ASN A 705 -53.23 -30.43 -37.05
C ASN A 705 -51.83 -31.06 -37.00
N PRO A 706 -51.35 -31.68 -38.09
CA PRO A 706 -50.05 -32.34 -38.08
C PRO A 706 -48.88 -31.37 -37.94
N ASN A 707 -49.04 -30.07 -38.22
CA ASN A 707 -48.00 -29.06 -38.02
C ASN A 707 -46.63 -29.44 -38.64
N ASN A 708 -46.64 -29.90 -39.89
CA ASN A 708 -45.51 -30.46 -40.65
C ASN A 708 -44.95 -31.81 -40.14
N ASN A 709 -45.60 -32.45 -39.17
CA ASN A 709 -45.27 -33.80 -38.71
C ASN A 709 -46.10 -34.88 -39.41
N VAL A 710 -45.73 -36.13 -39.15
CA VAL A 710 -46.41 -37.35 -39.63
C VAL A 710 -47.00 -38.10 -38.43
N LEU A 711 -48.31 -38.35 -38.45
CA LEU A 711 -48.98 -39.25 -37.52
C LEU A 711 -49.36 -40.54 -38.25
N THR A 712 -48.76 -41.67 -37.92
CA THR A 712 -49.19 -42.96 -38.50
C THR A 712 -50.20 -43.63 -37.59
N LEU A 713 -51.36 -44.02 -38.13
CA LEU A 713 -52.41 -44.72 -37.38
C LEU A 713 -52.48 -46.20 -37.76
N GLY A 714 -52.27 -47.08 -36.79
CA GLY A 714 -52.27 -48.54 -36.96
C GLY A 714 -50.88 -49.19 -36.89
N LYS A 715 -50.84 -50.52 -36.77
CA LYS A 715 -49.60 -51.34 -36.85
C LYS A 715 -49.55 -52.11 -38.17
N ASP A 716 -48.37 -52.25 -38.75
CA ASP A 716 -48.10 -52.93 -40.04
C ASP A 716 -48.32 -54.47 -40.04
N SER A 717 -49.02 -55.05 -39.06
CA SER A 717 -49.17 -56.51 -38.95
C SER A 717 -50.43 -57.04 -38.24
N GLU A 718 -51.39 -56.18 -37.88
CA GLU A 718 -52.66 -56.61 -37.26
C GLU A 718 -53.88 -56.10 -38.04
N ILE A 719 -54.99 -56.87 -38.01
CA ILE A 719 -56.26 -56.55 -38.68
C ILE A 719 -57.10 -55.57 -37.84
N THR A 720 -56.45 -54.56 -37.25
CA THR A 720 -57.10 -53.52 -36.43
C THR A 720 -57.41 -52.29 -37.28
N PHE A 721 -58.54 -51.64 -37.03
CA PHE A 721 -58.86 -50.36 -37.69
C PHE A 721 -57.90 -49.29 -37.16
N GLY A 722 -57.09 -48.67 -38.04
CA GLY A 722 -56.21 -47.55 -37.66
C GLY A 722 -57.00 -46.33 -37.16
N LEU A 723 -58.22 -46.12 -37.65
CA LEU A 723 -59.15 -45.10 -37.20
C LEU A 723 -60.58 -45.65 -37.13
N GLU A 724 -61.23 -45.55 -35.98
CA GLU A 724 -62.64 -45.87 -35.78
C GLU A 724 -63.39 -44.59 -35.36
N VAL A 725 -64.42 -44.17 -36.12
CA VAL A 725 -65.28 -43.03 -35.77
C VAL A 725 -66.71 -43.53 -35.58
N LYS A 726 -67.28 -43.33 -34.38
CA LYS A 726 -68.60 -43.88 -34.01
C LYS A 726 -69.46 -42.94 -33.18
N ASN A 727 -70.74 -43.29 -33.04
CA ASN A 727 -71.76 -42.58 -32.26
C ASN A 727 -71.80 -41.06 -32.50
N GLY A 728 -71.73 -40.64 -33.76
CA GLY A 728 -71.78 -39.22 -34.13
C GLY A 728 -70.45 -38.47 -33.99
N GLY A 729 -69.34 -39.17 -33.77
CA GLY A 729 -67.99 -38.60 -33.80
C GLY A 729 -67.60 -37.96 -35.14
N SER A 730 -66.54 -37.16 -35.16
CA SER A 730 -65.98 -36.55 -36.37
C SER A 730 -64.47 -36.47 -36.27
N PHE A 731 -63.78 -36.77 -37.37
CA PHE A 731 -62.32 -36.64 -37.51
C PHE A 731 -62.01 -35.76 -38.71
N ILE A 732 -61.19 -34.73 -38.51
CA ILE A 732 -60.80 -33.78 -39.56
C ILE A 732 -59.29 -33.55 -39.48
N ILE A 733 -58.60 -33.60 -40.61
CA ILE A 733 -57.20 -33.18 -40.69
C ILE A 733 -57.18 -31.70 -41.08
N SER A 734 -56.41 -30.89 -40.36
CA SER A 734 -56.23 -29.45 -40.59
C SER A 734 -54.74 -29.11 -40.70
N GLY A 735 -54.40 -27.93 -41.21
CA GLY A 735 -53.00 -27.49 -41.30
C GLY A 735 -52.16 -28.26 -42.33
N THR A 736 -50.85 -28.33 -42.09
CA THR A 736 -49.83 -28.93 -42.99
C THR A 736 -49.20 -30.17 -42.34
N GLY A 737 -48.73 -31.14 -43.15
CA GLY A 737 -48.17 -32.43 -42.69
C GLY A 737 -49.03 -33.62 -43.13
N GLN A 738 -48.87 -34.79 -42.50
CA GLN A 738 -49.53 -36.04 -42.93
C GLN A 738 -50.12 -36.82 -41.74
N VAL A 739 -51.27 -37.46 -41.98
CA VAL A 739 -51.88 -38.47 -41.09
C VAL A 739 -52.20 -39.72 -41.91
#